data_AF-A0A6I6AEM2-F1
#
_entry.id   AF-A0A6I6AEM2-F1
#
_cell.length_a   1.000
_cell.length_b   1.000
_cell.length_c   1.000
_cell.angle_alpha   90.00
_cell.angle_beta   90.00
_cell.angle_gamma   90.00
#
_symmetry.space_group_name_H-M   'P 1'
#
loop_
_entity.id
_entity.type
_entity.pdbx_description
1 polymer ?
#
loop_
_entity_poly.entity_id
_entity_poly.type
_entity_poly.pdbx_seq_one_letter_code
_entity_poly.pdbx_strand_id
1 'polypeptide(L)'
;MDCVFRFRNLVLIAMLINPHSRNFSELTFVAVFVTVHIFMVMWMSANNSPAPDETAHLTAGLHILQTGRFDLYPVNPPLVKCLAAQSIALAKPQMYWDTTIIKNKPEYRPEFSLGARFVRLNRTRIRLLFFNARLSCLLFSVIGGLVCWKWSRDLYGPSAGLFALALWSFSPNVLAWSATICPDAAAAALGVSAAYCFWRWLINPDSLGAMIAGIVLGLAQLTKMTLIIFFLLWPVVWITYRFSQAHENSDTNKKPSLPELSAILVVALFVLNLGYGFEGTFTRLSEFSFVSSTLTGEGSFTEGGGNRFRETWLENCPVPIPSNYLRGMDLQRHDFEKGLSSYLLGQWQDKGWWYYYIIASLLKVPLGILVLTLISFLLSLKFSNKTCLKSVSGDSNRPIWIHETVLLIPMISLFILVSSQDGFSRHFRYLLPAFPFLFIWISKTAVPSQNKLQLLRFASLTALGWTVVSSLLVFPHSMSYFNELAGGTEKGNRYLLGSNLDWSQDYYYLQDWYDENLKMHPLYVLSNNTFSRYLLDLEDAGPSPPSRHVKHSLSKDMEPGPIPGWHACSVNQINNQTGEYSYFKNFTPVATVGKTIYIYNISLAEANQVRRTLGVGLLADPSTLHRSSLSSEKYSSTDFPYEFDSNKLPQEQSLPIQIAVLAIDQHDAKEYDNLKKTLDPIPFIVWNFLSTEEIQNGRLADFNVVIVPGGKGARYAEQLEEKGKQAVLDFIKSGGGYIGICAGAYLATDRYEWSLGIINAKTMTGKVESSGDGLINITARGGGKAEIELTPAGKEVFKLTPQLISIRYAGGPILSPAGSYDLPLYSVLARYRSEIWAFEAQRGTMDGSPAVIASNYGSGKVIIFSPHPEVYPETRGLLSDAILWAAKRKPTQ
;
A
#
# COMPACT_ATOMS: atom_id res chain seq x y z
N MET A 1 -24.53 4.40 -4.66
CA MET A 1 -25.43 5.58 -4.75
C MET A 1 -26.62 5.50 -3.78
N ASP A 2 -27.19 4.32 -3.51
CA ASP A 2 -28.34 4.17 -2.58
C ASP A 2 -28.07 4.52 -1.11
N CYS A 3 -26.82 4.42 -0.62
CA CYS A 3 -26.47 4.85 0.74
C CYS A 3 -26.51 6.38 0.93
N VAL A 4 -26.19 7.16 -0.11
CA VAL A 4 -26.22 8.64 -0.05
C VAL A 4 -27.67 9.14 -0.01
N PHE A 5 -28.58 8.44 -0.69
CA PHE A 5 -30.02 8.74 -0.63
C PHE A 5 -30.64 8.38 0.73
N ARG A 6 -30.23 7.27 1.37
CA ARG A 6 -30.67 6.92 2.73
C ARG A 6 -30.13 7.89 3.80
N PHE A 7 -28.96 8.48 3.59
CA PHE A 7 -28.36 9.48 4.48
C PHE A 7 -29.16 10.81 4.53
N ARG A 8 -29.75 11.24 3.40
CA ARG A 8 -30.59 12.45 3.34
C ARG A 8 -31.78 12.36 4.30
N ASN A 9 -32.38 11.17 4.40
CA ASN A 9 -33.54 10.94 5.26
C ASN A 9 -33.18 10.81 6.75
N LEU A 10 -32.02 10.28 7.10
CA LEU A 10 -31.57 10.17 8.51
C LEU A 10 -31.21 11.53 9.12
N VAL A 11 -30.58 12.42 8.35
CA VAL A 11 -30.31 13.80 8.79
C VAL A 11 -31.62 14.59 8.94
N LEU A 12 -32.60 14.37 8.06
CA LEU A 12 -33.94 14.96 8.15
C LEU A 12 -34.74 14.45 9.35
N ILE A 13 -34.63 13.15 9.70
CA ILE A 13 -35.30 12.57 10.87
C ILE A 13 -34.68 13.08 12.19
N ALA A 14 -33.35 13.26 12.25
CA ALA A 14 -32.68 13.87 13.40
C ALA A 14 -33.10 15.34 13.62
N MET A 15 -33.52 16.04 12.57
CA MET A 15 -34.06 17.40 12.66
C MET A 15 -35.52 17.46 13.16
N LEU A 16 -36.22 16.32 13.26
CA LEU A 16 -37.65 16.26 13.62
C LEU A 16 -37.94 15.77 15.06
N ILE A 17 -36.91 15.49 15.87
CA ILE A 17 -37.10 15.05 17.26
C ILE A 17 -37.25 16.26 18.19
N ASN A 18 -38.44 16.35 18.80
CA ASN A 18 -38.91 17.43 19.65
C ASN A 18 -38.09 17.58 20.98
N PRO A 19 -37.49 18.74 21.31
CA PRO A 19 -36.51 18.87 22.38
C PRO A 19 -37.12 19.44 23.67
N HIS A 20 -37.55 18.58 24.61
CA HIS A 20 -38.01 19.06 25.92
C HIS A 20 -36.89 19.27 26.96
N SER A 21 -35.61 19.05 26.61
CA SER A 21 -34.48 19.61 27.38
C SER A 21 -33.30 19.93 26.46
N ARG A 22 -32.71 21.14 26.61
CA ARG A 22 -31.58 21.61 25.77
C ARG A 22 -30.36 20.69 25.83
N ASN A 23 -30.15 20.00 26.95
CA ASN A 23 -29.03 19.07 27.13
C ASN A 23 -29.24 17.75 26.37
N PHE A 24 -30.49 17.27 26.25
CA PHE A 24 -30.79 16.03 25.54
C PHE A 24 -30.58 16.18 24.03
N SER A 25 -30.93 17.34 23.45
CA SER A 25 -30.66 17.62 22.04
C SER A 25 -29.16 17.67 21.71
N GLU A 26 -28.33 18.27 22.58
CA GLU A 26 -26.88 18.36 22.36
C GLU A 26 -26.22 16.97 22.32
N LEU A 27 -26.49 16.15 23.35
CA LEU A 27 -25.93 14.79 23.44
C LEU A 27 -26.36 13.91 22.26
N THR A 28 -27.58 14.11 21.75
CA THR A 28 -28.06 13.42 20.54
C THR A 28 -27.19 13.76 19.32
N PHE A 29 -26.90 15.05 19.09
CA PHE A 29 -26.02 15.46 17.98
C PHE A 29 -24.58 14.96 18.15
N VAL A 30 -24.06 14.96 19.38
CA VAL A 30 -22.74 14.37 19.68
C VAL A 30 -22.72 12.89 19.31
N ALA A 31 -23.72 12.12 19.76
CA ALA A 31 -23.82 10.71 19.44
C ALA A 31 -23.91 10.46 17.92
N VAL A 32 -24.69 11.28 17.20
CA VAL A 32 -24.79 11.19 15.73
C VAL A 32 -23.44 11.46 15.05
N PHE A 33 -22.76 12.57 15.38
CA PHE A 33 -21.47 12.89 14.75
C PHE A 33 -20.36 11.89 15.07
N VAL A 34 -20.32 11.37 16.30
CA VAL A 34 -19.38 10.32 16.69
C VAL A 34 -19.68 9.03 15.94
N THR A 35 -20.96 8.63 15.84
CA THR A 35 -21.36 7.40 15.13
C THR A 35 -21.03 7.48 13.65
N VAL A 36 -21.33 8.62 13.00
CA VAL A 36 -21.00 8.85 11.58
C VAL A 36 -19.49 8.83 11.37
N HIS A 37 -18.72 9.46 12.25
CA HIS A 37 -17.27 9.44 12.19
C HIS A 37 -16.70 8.02 12.32
N ILE A 38 -17.16 7.26 13.33
CA ILE A 38 -16.80 5.85 13.54
C ILE A 38 -17.09 5.04 12.30
N PHE A 39 -18.29 5.17 11.71
CA PHE A 39 -18.67 4.44 10.51
C PHE A 39 -17.76 4.75 9.33
N MET A 40 -17.47 6.03 9.06
CA MET A 40 -16.59 6.42 7.95
C MET A 40 -15.17 5.90 8.14
N VAL A 41 -14.61 6.01 9.35
CA VAL A 41 -13.27 5.50 9.65
C VAL A 41 -13.23 3.97 9.53
N MET A 42 -14.21 3.26 10.10
CA MET A 42 -14.29 1.79 10.00
C MET A 42 -14.41 1.31 8.56
N TRP A 43 -15.23 1.98 7.74
CA TRP A 43 -15.36 1.67 6.33
C TRP A 43 -14.02 1.80 5.60
N MET A 44 -13.31 2.92 5.80
CA MET A 44 -11.99 3.12 5.22
C MET A 44 -10.98 2.10 5.73
N SER A 45 -10.98 1.78 7.03
CA SER A 45 -10.09 0.79 7.62
C SER A 45 -10.29 -0.63 7.07
N ALA A 46 -11.52 -0.98 6.66
CA ALA A 46 -11.84 -2.28 6.06
C ALA A 46 -11.47 -2.37 4.58
N ASN A 47 -11.63 -1.29 3.82
CA ASN A 47 -11.52 -1.30 2.37
C ASN A 47 -10.19 -0.77 1.83
N ASN A 48 -9.42 -0.02 2.63
CA ASN A 48 -8.12 0.49 2.20
C ASN A 48 -7.02 -0.56 2.44
N SER A 49 -6.11 -0.74 1.48
CA SER A 49 -4.90 -1.54 1.68
C SER A 49 -3.93 -0.90 2.68
N PRO A 50 -3.04 -1.68 3.33
CA PRO A 50 -2.06 -1.16 4.27
C PRO A 50 -1.02 -0.28 3.58
N ALA A 51 -0.71 0.84 4.21
CA ALA A 51 0.39 1.71 3.82
C ALA A 51 1.76 1.17 4.31
N PRO A 52 2.89 1.55 3.70
CA PRO A 52 4.22 1.09 4.10
C PRO A 52 4.50 1.27 5.59
N ASP A 53 4.16 2.45 6.14
CA ASP A 53 4.38 2.74 7.56
C ASP A 53 3.54 1.83 8.46
N GLU A 54 2.31 1.47 8.06
CA GLU A 54 1.46 0.61 8.86
C GLU A 54 2.05 -0.80 8.96
N THR A 55 2.65 -1.31 7.89
CA THR A 55 3.33 -2.61 7.90
C THR A 55 4.52 -2.60 8.86
N ALA A 56 5.29 -1.51 8.89
CA ALA A 56 6.40 -1.31 9.80
C ALA A 56 5.93 -1.16 11.26
N HIS A 57 4.91 -0.35 11.50
CA HIS A 57 4.32 -0.15 12.83
C HIS A 57 3.78 -1.46 13.41
N LEU A 58 2.96 -2.19 12.65
CA LEU A 58 2.33 -3.42 13.12
C LEU A 58 3.37 -4.49 13.45
N THR A 59 4.37 -4.64 12.58
CA THR A 59 5.48 -5.59 12.78
C THR A 59 6.32 -5.21 14.01
N ALA A 60 6.63 -3.92 14.19
CA ALA A 60 7.35 -3.43 15.36
C ALA A 60 6.56 -3.58 16.66
N GLY A 61 5.24 -3.37 16.63
CA GLY A 61 4.37 -3.61 17.78
C GLY A 61 4.36 -5.09 18.19
N LEU A 62 4.27 -6.01 17.23
CA LEU A 62 4.35 -7.45 17.50
C LEU A 62 5.72 -7.85 18.06
N HIS A 63 6.80 -7.25 17.54
CA HIS A 63 8.15 -7.47 18.05
C HIS A 63 8.31 -7.04 19.50
N ILE A 64 7.78 -5.88 19.89
CA ILE A 64 7.77 -5.40 21.28
C ILE A 64 6.98 -6.37 22.16
N LEU A 65 5.77 -6.78 21.76
CA LEU A 65 4.94 -7.69 22.56
C LEU A 65 5.56 -9.08 22.74
N GLN A 66 6.34 -9.56 21.76
CA GLN A 66 6.96 -10.88 21.81
C GLN A 66 8.32 -10.89 22.51
N THR A 67 9.09 -9.81 22.40
CA THR A 67 10.50 -9.78 22.86
C THR A 67 10.76 -8.82 24.01
N GLY A 68 9.85 -7.88 24.27
CA GLY A 68 10.04 -6.80 25.24
C GLY A 68 11.04 -5.72 24.81
N ARG A 69 11.55 -5.76 23.56
CA ARG A 69 12.58 -4.84 23.06
C ARG A 69 11.98 -3.77 22.15
N PHE A 70 12.51 -2.54 22.24
CA PHE A 70 12.00 -1.38 21.50
C PHE A 70 12.90 -0.94 20.34
N ASP A 71 13.88 -1.77 19.97
CA ASP A 71 14.98 -1.45 19.05
C ASP A 71 14.62 -1.55 17.56
N LEU A 72 13.54 -2.24 17.18
CA LEU A 72 13.23 -2.50 15.78
C LEU A 72 12.75 -1.25 15.00
N TYR A 73 11.96 -0.38 15.63
CA TYR A 73 11.47 0.85 15.00
C TYR A 73 11.43 2.02 16.01
N PRO A 74 12.60 2.49 16.48
CA PRO A 74 12.70 3.39 17.62
C PRO A 74 12.21 4.82 17.32
N VAL A 75 12.17 5.22 16.05
CA VAL A 75 11.73 6.57 15.59
C VAL A 75 10.32 6.93 16.04
N ASN A 76 9.44 5.93 16.16
CA ASN A 76 8.08 6.16 16.62
C ASN A 76 7.88 5.56 18.02
N PRO A 77 7.26 6.29 18.96
CA PRO A 77 6.93 5.77 20.29
C PRO A 77 5.95 4.57 20.28
N PRO A 78 5.88 3.78 21.38
CA PRO A 78 5.31 2.44 21.36
C PRO A 78 3.78 2.36 21.44
N LEU A 79 3.07 3.37 21.98
CA LEU A 79 1.67 3.21 22.37
C LEU A 79 0.77 2.77 21.22
N VAL A 80 0.83 3.48 20.09
CA VAL A 80 -0.07 3.24 18.95
C VAL A 80 0.18 1.86 18.34
N LYS A 81 1.46 1.52 18.11
CA LYS A 81 1.83 0.24 17.50
C LYS A 81 1.60 -0.95 18.42
N CYS A 82 1.82 -0.81 19.73
CA CYS A 82 1.57 -1.88 20.69
C CYS A 82 0.08 -2.16 20.83
N LEU A 83 -0.75 -1.10 20.90
CA LEU A 83 -2.21 -1.25 20.94
C LEU A 83 -2.74 -1.93 19.68
N ALA A 84 -2.27 -1.50 18.50
CA ALA A 84 -2.63 -2.12 17.23
C ALA A 84 -2.23 -3.61 17.20
N ALA A 85 -0.99 -3.92 17.59
CA ALA A 85 -0.47 -5.28 17.60
C ALA A 85 -1.15 -6.20 18.63
N GLN A 86 -1.55 -5.67 19.79
CA GLN A 86 -2.19 -6.44 20.85
C GLN A 86 -3.49 -7.11 20.36
N SER A 87 -4.28 -6.38 19.57
CA SER A 87 -5.55 -6.87 19.03
C SER A 87 -5.41 -8.07 18.09
N ILE A 88 -4.25 -8.23 17.45
CA ILE A 88 -3.98 -9.33 16.52
C ILE A 88 -3.00 -10.36 17.07
N ALA A 89 -2.39 -10.13 18.24
CA ALA A 89 -1.47 -11.08 18.85
C ALA A 89 -2.15 -12.45 19.09
N LEU A 90 -3.44 -12.44 19.42
CA LEU A 90 -4.26 -13.66 19.59
C LEU A 90 -4.50 -14.42 18.27
N ALA A 91 -4.43 -13.74 17.12
CA ALA A 91 -4.58 -14.37 15.81
C ALA A 91 -3.34 -15.16 15.37
N LYS A 92 -2.24 -15.12 16.17
CA LYS A 92 -0.97 -15.82 15.94
C LYS A 92 -0.49 -15.67 14.48
N PRO A 93 -0.27 -14.42 14.01
CA PRO A 93 0.19 -14.20 12.64
C PRO A 93 1.57 -14.85 12.41
N GLN A 94 1.84 -15.25 11.18
CA GLN A 94 3.14 -15.79 10.80
C GLN A 94 4.19 -14.69 10.84
N MET A 95 5.25 -14.92 11.62
CA MET A 95 6.37 -13.98 11.77
C MET A 95 7.67 -14.66 11.39
N TYR A 96 8.61 -13.89 10.86
CA TYR A 96 9.99 -14.32 10.69
C TYR A 96 10.92 -13.22 11.18
N TRP A 97 11.66 -13.52 12.25
CA TRP A 97 12.62 -12.60 12.85
C TRP A 97 14.01 -12.92 12.33
N ASP A 98 14.45 -12.17 11.32
CA ASP A 98 15.83 -12.27 10.89
C ASP A 98 16.73 -11.46 11.83
N THR A 99 17.35 -12.13 12.80
CA THR A 99 18.23 -11.44 13.74
C THR A 99 19.45 -10.82 13.08
N THR A 100 19.83 -11.25 11.87
CA THR A 100 20.95 -10.65 11.13
C THR A 100 20.54 -9.29 10.55
N ILE A 101 19.30 -9.16 10.05
CA ILE A 101 18.73 -7.91 9.53
C ILE A 101 18.54 -6.88 10.66
N ILE A 102 18.16 -7.34 11.86
CA ILE A 102 17.96 -6.48 13.04
C ILE A 102 19.30 -6.00 13.64
N LYS A 103 20.38 -6.79 13.50
CA LYS A 103 21.73 -6.46 14.00
C LYS A 103 22.57 -5.62 13.02
N ASN A 104 21.98 -5.12 11.93
CA ASN A 104 22.67 -4.25 10.99
C ASN A 104 23.04 -2.89 11.62
N LYS A 105 23.84 -2.09 10.89
CA LYS A 105 24.40 -0.80 11.32
C LYS A 105 23.35 0.10 12.00
N PRO A 106 23.72 0.94 12.99
CA PRO A 106 22.77 1.73 13.78
C PRO A 106 21.80 2.62 12.99
N GLU A 107 22.17 3.02 11.77
CA GLU A 107 21.39 3.83 10.83
C GLU A 107 20.40 3.02 9.95
N TYR A 108 20.49 1.69 9.93
CA TYR A 108 19.66 0.85 9.07
C TYR A 108 18.19 0.85 9.51
N ARG A 109 17.27 0.75 8.54
CA ARG A 109 15.80 0.80 8.74
C ARG A 109 15.14 -0.55 8.42
N PRO A 110 15.34 -1.59 9.26
CA PRO A 110 14.85 -2.94 9.01
C PRO A 110 13.32 -3.09 9.09
N GLU A 111 12.62 -2.15 9.71
CA GLU A 111 11.18 -2.23 9.96
C GLU A 111 10.35 -2.32 8.67
N PHE A 112 10.79 -1.65 7.60
CA PHE A 112 10.05 -1.63 6.32
C PHE A 112 10.22 -2.94 5.55
N SER A 113 11.42 -3.53 5.56
CA SER A 113 11.68 -4.81 4.90
C SER A 113 11.00 -5.97 5.63
N LEU A 114 11.03 -5.95 6.97
CA LEU A 114 10.30 -6.90 7.79
C LEU A 114 8.78 -6.72 7.66
N GLY A 115 8.28 -5.48 7.58
CA GLY A 115 6.86 -5.19 7.30
C GLY A 115 6.39 -5.75 5.95
N ALA A 116 7.18 -5.57 4.90
CA ALA A 116 6.90 -6.15 3.59
C ALA A 116 6.86 -7.69 3.63
N ARG A 117 7.77 -8.31 4.38
CA ARG A 117 7.79 -9.77 4.58
C ARG A 117 6.59 -10.26 5.40
N PHE A 118 6.18 -9.52 6.42
CA PHE A 118 4.98 -9.82 7.21
C PHE A 118 3.72 -9.89 6.34
N VAL A 119 3.55 -8.92 5.43
CA VAL A 119 2.45 -8.90 4.46
C VAL A 119 2.48 -10.17 3.60
N ARG A 120 3.65 -10.51 3.04
CA ARG A 120 3.81 -11.70 2.20
C ARG A 120 3.44 -13.00 2.93
N LEU A 121 3.91 -13.17 4.18
CA LEU A 121 3.64 -14.38 4.97
C LEU A 121 2.17 -14.51 5.38
N ASN A 122 1.44 -13.40 5.48
CA ASN A 122 0.05 -13.40 5.96
C ASN A 122 -0.95 -12.99 4.87
N ARG A 123 -0.60 -13.12 3.58
CA ARG A 123 -1.39 -12.61 2.44
C ARG A 123 -2.89 -12.91 2.53
N THR A 124 -3.25 -14.15 2.85
CA THR A 124 -4.65 -14.63 2.86
C THR A 124 -5.49 -14.04 3.99
N ARG A 125 -4.83 -13.54 5.04
CA ARG A 125 -5.47 -12.98 6.25
C ARG A 125 -5.17 -11.49 6.43
N ILE A 126 -4.47 -10.87 5.49
CA ILE A 126 -3.90 -9.53 5.67
C ILE A 126 -4.98 -8.45 5.82
N ARG A 127 -6.08 -8.55 5.05
CA ARG A 127 -7.25 -7.66 5.15
C ARG A 127 -7.80 -7.67 6.58
N LEU A 128 -8.01 -8.85 7.16
CA LEU A 128 -8.54 -9.03 8.51
C LEU A 128 -7.59 -8.52 9.60
N LEU A 129 -6.29 -8.83 9.47
CA LEU A 129 -5.29 -8.42 10.46
C LEU A 129 -5.18 -6.88 10.55
N PHE A 130 -5.10 -6.19 9.41
CA PHE A 130 -5.03 -4.73 9.41
C PHE A 130 -6.33 -4.07 9.85
N PHE A 131 -7.49 -4.63 9.48
CA PHE A 131 -8.77 -4.12 9.95
C PHE A 131 -8.86 -4.14 11.49
N ASN A 132 -8.53 -5.27 12.12
CA ASN A 132 -8.55 -5.41 13.58
C ASN A 132 -7.53 -4.48 14.28
N ALA A 133 -6.33 -4.39 13.71
CA ALA A 133 -5.29 -3.50 14.21
C ALA A 133 -5.72 -2.02 14.16
N ARG A 134 -6.31 -1.57 13.05
CA ARG A 134 -6.82 -0.20 12.87
C ARG A 134 -8.02 0.10 13.77
N LEU A 135 -8.92 -0.86 13.96
CA LEU A 135 -10.09 -0.71 14.84
C LEU A 135 -9.68 -0.39 16.28
N SER A 136 -8.56 -0.94 16.74
CA SER A 136 -8.01 -0.65 18.07
C SER A 136 -7.52 0.80 18.20
N CYS A 137 -7.00 1.39 17.11
CA CYS A 137 -6.56 2.78 17.07
C CYS A 137 -7.73 3.78 16.94
N LEU A 138 -8.93 3.34 16.54
CA LEU A 138 -10.11 4.19 16.38
C LEU A 138 -10.46 4.97 17.65
N LEU A 139 -10.20 4.39 18.83
CA LEU A 139 -10.48 5.03 20.11
C LEU A 139 -9.81 6.40 20.23
N PHE A 140 -8.61 6.56 19.67
CA PHE A 140 -7.91 7.84 19.74
C PHE A 140 -8.67 8.91 18.98
N SER A 141 -9.21 8.58 17.81
CA SER A 141 -9.94 9.55 17.01
C SER A 141 -11.26 9.97 17.69
N VAL A 142 -11.94 9.04 18.33
CA VAL A 142 -13.13 9.33 19.15
C VAL A 142 -12.78 10.26 20.32
N ILE A 143 -11.69 9.96 21.05
CA ILE A 143 -11.20 10.82 22.14
C ILE A 143 -10.88 12.23 21.61
N GLY A 144 -10.18 12.35 20.47
CA GLY A 144 -9.84 13.63 19.87
C GLY A 144 -11.08 14.47 19.51
N GLY A 145 -12.10 13.85 18.91
CA GLY A 145 -13.37 14.51 18.61
C GLY A 145 -14.12 14.95 19.86
N LEU A 146 -14.21 14.10 20.88
CA LEU A 146 -14.89 14.41 22.14
C LEU A 146 -14.17 15.52 22.93
N VAL A 147 -12.84 15.54 22.93
CA VAL A 147 -12.06 16.62 23.56
C VAL A 147 -12.21 17.93 22.78
N CYS A 148 -12.22 17.90 21.45
CA CYS A 148 -12.55 19.08 20.64
C CYS A 148 -13.93 19.64 20.99
N TRP A 149 -14.94 18.77 21.05
CA TRP A 149 -16.30 19.15 21.49
C TRP A 149 -16.28 19.76 22.88
N LYS A 150 -15.68 19.07 23.85
CA LYS A 150 -15.71 19.46 25.26
C LYS A 150 -14.97 20.77 25.51
N TRP A 151 -13.77 20.92 24.95
CA TRP A 151 -12.96 22.12 25.15
C TRP A 151 -13.59 23.33 24.47
N SER A 152 -14.07 23.18 23.22
CA SER A 152 -14.79 24.25 22.54
C SER A 152 -16.08 24.63 23.27
N ARG A 153 -16.84 23.65 23.77
CA ARG A 153 -18.02 23.88 24.60
C ARG A 153 -17.70 24.67 25.87
N ASP A 154 -16.60 24.35 26.54
CA ASP A 154 -16.19 25.05 27.76
C ASP A 154 -15.72 26.48 27.50
N LEU A 155 -15.09 26.74 26.34
CA LEU A 155 -14.58 28.06 25.95
C LEU A 155 -15.64 28.98 25.36
N TYR A 156 -16.47 28.45 24.45
CA TYR A 156 -17.32 29.24 23.56
C TYR A 156 -18.80 28.83 23.64
N GLY A 157 -19.13 27.75 24.35
CA GLY A 157 -20.50 27.27 24.57
C GLY A 157 -20.94 26.10 23.66
N PRO A 158 -22.13 25.53 23.89
CA PRO A 158 -22.58 24.27 23.27
C PRO A 158 -22.54 24.24 21.73
N SER A 159 -22.96 25.32 21.07
CA SER A 159 -22.96 25.39 19.61
C SER A 159 -21.56 25.32 19.01
N ALA A 160 -20.58 25.95 19.66
CA ALA A 160 -19.17 25.85 19.25
C ALA A 160 -18.64 24.43 19.46
N GLY A 161 -19.02 23.77 20.56
CA GLY A 161 -18.70 22.36 20.80
C GLY A 161 -19.14 21.46 19.65
N LEU A 162 -20.42 21.54 19.25
CA LEU A 162 -20.95 20.76 18.12
C LEU A 162 -20.26 21.12 16.80
N PHE A 163 -19.90 22.40 16.62
CA PHE A 163 -19.21 22.88 15.43
C PHE A 163 -17.78 22.30 15.33
N ALA A 164 -17.02 22.30 16.43
CA ALA A 164 -15.69 21.68 16.51
C ALA A 164 -15.76 20.17 16.26
N LEU A 165 -16.77 19.49 16.81
CA LEU A 165 -16.99 18.07 16.57
C LEU A 165 -17.29 17.78 15.09
N ALA A 166 -18.14 18.58 14.44
CA ALA A 166 -18.42 18.44 13.02
C ALA A 166 -17.15 18.62 12.16
N LEU A 167 -16.32 19.63 12.47
CA LEU A 167 -15.05 19.85 11.78
C LEU A 167 -14.09 18.66 11.93
N TRP A 168 -14.01 18.07 13.14
CA TRP A 168 -13.24 16.86 13.37
C TRP A 168 -13.79 15.68 12.57
N SER A 169 -15.09 15.40 12.74
CA SER A 169 -15.75 14.23 12.17
C SER A 169 -15.71 14.17 10.65
N PHE A 170 -15.75 15.33 9.98
CA PHE A 170 -15.76 15.44 8.52
C PHE A 170 -14.45 16.00 7.94
N SER A 171 -13.38 16.16 8.70
CA SER A 171 -12.10 16.57 8.12
C SER A 171 -11.50 15.44 7.30
N PRO A 172 -11.23 15.63 5.99
CA PRO A 172 -10.67 14.58 5.15
C PRO A 172 -9.28 14.13 5.64
N ASN A 173 -8.49 15.05 6.19
CA ASN A 173 -7.18 14.70 6.77
C ASN A 173 -7.32 13.91 8.08
N VAL A 174 -8.29 14.23 8.94
CA VAL A 174 -8.54 13.44 10.16
C VAL A 174 -9.03 12.04 9.78
N LEU A 175 -9.99 11.93 8.85
CA LEU A 175 -10.52 10.65 8.38
C LEU A 175 -9.43 9.76 7.77
N ALA A 176 -8.62 10.33 6.88
CA ALA A 176 -7.53 9.61 6.21
C ALA A 176 -6.57 8.94 7.21
N TRP A 177 -6.11 9.71 8.21
CA TRP A 177 -5.08 9.21 9.13
C TRP A 177 -5.67 8.45 10.33
N SER A 178 -6.93 8.70 10.70
CA SER A 178 -7.65 7.90 11.72
C SER A 178 -7.95 6.48 11.24
N ALA A 179 -8.03 6.26 9.93
CA ALA A 179 -8.25 4.96 9.34
C ALA A 179 -6.97 4.08 9.26
N THR A 180 -5.85 4.56 9.82
CA THR A 180 -4.53 3.89 9.74
C THR A 180 -3.93 3.61 11.11
N ILE A 181 -2.88 2.80 11.15
CA ILE A 181 -2.05 2.55 12.35
C ILE A 181 -1.00 3.68 12.57
N CYS A 182 -0.91 4.65 11.66
CA CYS A 182 0.06 5.74 11.79
C CYS A 182 -0.24 6.60 13.04
N PRO A 183 0.79 7.12 13.74
CA PRO A 183 0.60 7.79 15.02
C PRO A 183 0.01 9.20 14.90
N ASP A 184 -0.19 9.72 13.69
CA ASP A 184 -0.57 11.12 13.46
C ASP A 184 -1.91 11.50 14.11
N ALA A 185 -2.95 10.67 13.93
CA ALA A 185 -4.27 10.92 14.51
C ALA A 185 -4.26 10.75 16.04
N ALA A 186 -3.52 9.75 16.54
CA ALA A 186 -3.34 9.52 17.97
C ALA A 186 -2.60 10.69 18.65
N ALA A 187 -1.57 11.22 17.99
CA ALA A 187 -0.84 12.40 18.45
C ALA A 187 -1.71 13.65 18.44
N ALA A 188 -2.56 13.83 17.43
CA ALA A 188 -3.52 14.92 17.42
C ALA A 188 -4.51 14.83 18.59
N ALA A 189 -5.06 13.64 18.84
CA ALA A 189 -6.03 13.40 19.92
C ALA A 189 -5.41 13.54 21.32
N LEU A 190 -4.28 12.89 21.60
CA LEU A 190 -3.64 12.96 22.91
C LEU A 190 -2.90 14.29 23.11
N GLY A 191 -2.41 14.93 22.05
CA GLY A 191 -1.87 16.29 22.09
C GLY A 191 -2.92 17.31 22.54
N VAL A 192 -4.11 17.32 21.91
CA VAL A 192 -5.19 18.22 22.35
C VAL A 192 -5.73 17.84 23.73
N SER A 193 -5.75 16.56 24.08
CA SER A 193 -6.13 16.09 25.44
C SER A 193 -5.17 16.60 26.51
N ALA A 194 -3.86 16.51 26.27
CA ALA A 194 -2.85 17.01 27.19
C ALA A 194 -2.98 18.52 27.39
N ALA A 195 -3.22 19.26 26.29
CA ALA A 195 -3.44 20.69 26.34
C ALA A 195 -4.73 21.08 27.07
N TYR A 196 -5.81 20.33 26.88
CA TYR A 196 -7.06 20.54 27.59
C TYR A 196 -6.91 20.30 29.09
N CYS A 197 -6.28 19.19 29.51
CA CYS A 197 -6.03 18.90 30.92
C CYS A 197 -5.13 19.97 31.56
N PHE A 198 -4.08 20.41 30.85
CA PHE A 198 -3.21 21.50 31.29
C PHE A 198 -3.98 22.82 31.44
N TRP A 199 -4.81 23.18 30.45
CA TRP A 199 -5.68 24.36 30.51
C TRP A 199 -6.68 24.30 31.68
N ARG A 200 -7.28 23.13 31.94
CA ARG A 200 -8.20 22.93 33.07
C ARG A 200 -7.50 23.13 34.41
N TRP A 201 -6.28 22.61 34.56
CA TRP A 201 -5.45 22.82 35.75
C TRP A 201 -5.02 24.29 35.89
N LEU A 202 -4.68 25.00 34.81
CA LEU A 202 -4.34 26.42 34.88
C LEU A 202 -5.48 27.28 35.44
N ILE A 203 -6.73 26.96 35.08
CA ILE A 203 -7.91 27.69 35.54
C ILE A 203 -8.29 27.29 36.96
N ASN A 204 -8.24 25.99 37.28
CA ASN A 204 -8.58 25.47 38.60
C ASN A 204 -7.40 24.62 39.11
N PRO A 205 -6.40 25.24 39.77
CA PRO A 205 -5.18 24.54 40.16
C PRO A 205 -5.41 23.62 41.35
N ASP A 206 -5.38 22.31 41.09
CA ASP A 206 -5.44 21.28 42.11
C ASP A 206 -4.46 20.13 41.82
N SER A 207 -4.12 19.36 42.86
CA SER A 207 -3.10 18.32 42.76
C SER A 207 -3.55 17.13 41.91
N LEU A 208 -4.84 16.80 41.89
CA LEU A 208 -5.38 15.74 41.05
C LEU A 208 -5.39 16.19 39.57
N GLY A 209 -5.78 17.43 39.29
CA GLY A 209 -5.69 18.04 37.97
C GLY A 209 -4.26 18.07 37.43
N ALA A 210 -3.27 18.40 38.27
CA ALA A 210 -1.86 18.33 37.93
C ALA A 210 -1.41 16.89 37.60
N MET A 211 -1.80 15.90 38.41
CA MET A 211 -1.50 14.49 38.16
C MET A 211 -2.10 14.01 36.83
N ILE A 212 -3.37 14.32 36.58
CA ILE A 212 -4.05 13.96 35.32
C ILE A 212 -3.36 14.63 34.12
N ALA A 213 -3.03 15.92 34.21
CA ALA A 213 -2.33 16.62 33.14
C ALA A 213 -0.95 16.00 32.85
N GLY A 214 -0.21 15.59 33.88
CA GLY A 214 1.05 14.86 33.74
C GLY A 214 0.89 13.49 33.07
N ILE A 215 -0.10 12.70 33.50
CA ILE A 215 -0.38 11.38 32.91
C ILE A 215 -0.72 11.51 31.42
N VAL A 216 -1.64 12.41 31.08
CA VAL A 216 -2.08 12.61 29.69
C VAL A 216 -0.95 13.16 28.82
N LEU A 217 -0.11 14.05 29.36
CA LEU A 217 1.11 14.51 28.66
C LEU A 217 2.07 13.34 28.38
N GLY A 218 2.32 12.47 29.36
CA GLY A 218 3.16 11.28 29.18
C GLY A 218 2.59 10.30 28.15
N LEU A 219 1.28 10.04 28.17
CA LEU A 219 0.60 9.25 27.15
C LEU A 219 0.72 9.88 25.76
N ALA A 220 0.64 11.22 25.66
CA ALA A 220 0.84 11.93 24.42
C ALA A 220 2.27 11.71 23.86
N GLN A 221 3.31 11.74 24.71
CA GLN A 221 4.68 11.43 24.28
C GLN A 221 4.85 10.00 23.75
N LEU A 222 4.07 9.05 24.29
CA LEU A 222 4.07 7.67 23.83
C LEU A 222 3.39 7.47 22.46
N THR A 223 2.79 8.52 21.87
CA THR A 223 2.25 8.47 20.51
C THR A 223 3.26 8.90 19.45
N LYS A 224 3.86 10.10 19.60
CA LYS A 224 4.70 10.71 18.58
C LYS A 224 5.67 11.72 19.20
N MET A 225 6.94 11.62 18.81
CA MET A 225 8.04 12.41 19.39
C MET A 225 7.89 13.92 19.17
N THR A 226 7.18 14.37 18.13
CA THR A 226 6.95 15.80 17.86
C THR A 226 6.30 16.54 19.03
N LEU A 227 5.55 15.84 19.88
CA LEU A 227 4.91 16.42 21.06
C LEU A 227 5.89 16.71 22.21
N ILE A 228 7.18 16.35 22.08
CA ILE A 228 8.20 16.69 23.08
C ILE A 228 8.31 18.19 23.33
N ILE A 229 7.96 19.00 22.32
CA ILE A 229 7.90 20.45 22.44
C ILE A 229 7.00 20.92 23.59
N PHE A 230 6.02 20.12 24.02
CA PHE A 230 5.13 20.48 25.14
C PHE A 230 5.86 20.58 26.48
N PHE A 231 6.97 19.86 26.69
CA PHE A 231 7.81 20.05 27.87
C PHE A 231 8.40 21.46 27.95
N LEU A 232 8.64 22.09 26.81
CA LEU A 232 9.08 23.49 26.71
C LEU A 232 7.88 24.46 26.76
N LEU A 233 6.78 24.13 26.08
CA LEU A 233 5.64 25.04 25.96
C LEU A 233 4.85 25.18 27.26
N TRP A 234 4.70 24.14 28.10
CA TRP A 234 3.96 24.26 29.36
C TRP A 234 4.54 25.27 30.34
N PRO A 235 5.86 25.29 30.60
CA PRO A 235 6.48 26.38 31.35
C PRO A 235 6.24 27.75 30.71
N VAL A 236 6.41 27.89 29.39
CA VAL A 236 6.22 29.18 28.70
C VAL A 236 4.77 29.66 28.83
N VAL A 237 3.79 28.80 28.57
CA VAL A 237 2.37 29.11 28.70
C VAL A 237 2.03 29.43 30.15
N TRP A 238 2.52 28.65 31.13
CA TRP A 238 2.34 28.93 32.55
C TRP A 238 2.92 30.29 32.95
N ILE A 239 4.12 30.65 32.48
CA ILE A 239 4.72 31.97 32.71
C ILE A 239 3.83 33.08 32.14
N THR A 240 3.38 32.95 30.89
CA THR A 240 2.48 33.95 30.27
C THR A 240 1.16 34.09 31.05
N TYR A 241 0.62 32.98 31.54
CA TYR A 241 -0.59 32.91 32.34
C TYR A 241 -0.41 33.45 33.77
N ARG A 242 0.81 33.39 34.32
CA ARG A 242 1.16 33.96 35.62
C ARG A 242 1.39 35.46 35.54
N PHE A 243 1.99 35.95 34.47
CA PHE A 243 2.15 37.38 34.23
C PHE A 243 0.80 38.09 34.04
N SER A 244 -0.15 37.46 33.37
CA SER A 244 -1.50 38.03 33.24
C SER A 244 -2.23 38.12 34.59
N GLN A 245 -1.86 37.32 35.59
CA GLN A 245 -2.39 37.37 36.97
C GLN A 245 -1.64 38.33 37.91
N ALA A 246 -0.51 38.92 37.49
CA ALA A 246 0.31 39.77 38.35
C ALA A 246 -0.37 41.11 38.72
N HIS A 247 -1.36 41.53 37.94
CA HIS A 247 -2.10 42.78 38.13
C HIS A 247 -3.47 42.60 38.83
N GLU A 248 -3.83 41.40 39.29
CA GLU A 248 -5.11 41.12 39.96
C GLU A 248 -4.97 41.09 41.50
N ASN A 249 -5.71 41.97 42.19
CA ASN A 249 -5.82 42.07 43.66
C ASN A 249 -6.76 41.02 44.31
N SER A 250 -6.95 39.86 43.68
CA SER A 250 -7.87 38.83 44.14
C SER A 250 -7.14 37.79 45.00
N ASP A 251 -7.25 37.90 46.33
CA ASP A 251 -6.70 36.95 47.33
C ASP A 251 -7.46 35.61 47.44
N THR A 252 -8.57 35.43 46.71
CA THR A 252 -9.50 34.31 46.97
C THR A 252 -9.28 33.07 46.11
N ASN A 253 -8.53 33.14 45.01
CA ASN A 253 -8.31 32.00 44.10
C ASN A 253 -6.88 31.44 44.20
N LYS A 254 -6.78 30.12 44.38
CA LYS A 254 -5.50 29.40 44.35
C LYS A 254 -4.85 29.56 42.96
N LYS A 255 -3.61 30.06 42.92
CA LYS A 255 -2.85 30.30 41.69
C LYS A 255 -2.07 29.03 41.29
N PRO A 256 -1.90 28.73 39.98
CA PRO A 256 -1.15 27.56 39.56
C PRO A 256 0.31 27.69 39.98
N SER A 257 0.79 26.74 40.77
CA SER A 257 2.09 26.84 41.43
C SER A 257 3.21 26.16 40.64
N LEU A 258 4.47 26.57 40.88
CA LEU A 258 5.63 25.94 40.26
C LEU A 258 5.81 24.47 40.70
N PRO A 259 5.60 24.06 41.97
CA PRO A 259 5.68 22.66 42.37
C PRO A 259 4.67 21.75 41.64
N GLU A 260 3.44 22.23 41.41
CA GLU A 260 2.43 21.48 40.65
C GLU A 260 2.80 21.37 39.16
N LEU A 261 3.35 22.44 38.56
CA LEU A 261 3.91 22.37 37.21
C LEU A 261 5.05 21.35 37.13
N SER A 262 5.97 21.37 38.08
CA SER A 262 7.05 20.38 38.17
C SER A 262 6.49 18.96 38.31
N ALA A 263 5.42 18.77 39.10
CA ALA A 263 4.75 17.47 39.22
C ALA A 263 4.15 17.01 37.88
N ILE A 264 3.52 17.90 37.10
CA ILE A 264 3.03 17.59 35.74
C ILE A 264 4.17 17.04 34.87
N LEU A 265 5.31 17.73 34.84
CA LEU A 265 6.45 17.35 34.00
C LEU A 265 7.12 16.05 34.48
N VAL A 266 7.29 15.87 35.79
CA VAL A 266 7.87 14.65 36.38
C VAL A 266 6.97 13.44 36.16
N VAL A 267 5.66 13.58 36.35
CA VAL A 267 4.69 12.49 36.10
C VAL A 267 4.67 12.14 34.61
N ALA A 268 4.74 13.13 33.71
CA ALA A 268 4.82 12.87 32.28
C ALA A 268 6.08 12.09 31.91
N LEU A 269 7.25 12.45 32.47
CA LEU A 269 8.49 11.69 32.31
C LEU A 269 8.37 10.28 32.88
N PHE A 270 7.73 10.11 34.04
CA PHE A 270 7.50 8.80 34.64
C PHE A 270 6.65 7.92 33.73
N VAL A 271 5.53 8.42 33.21
CA VAL A 271 4.64 7.68 32.29
C VAL A 271 5.35 7.35 30.98
N LEU A 272 6.15 8.27 30.44
CA LEU A 272 6.99 8.00 29.26
C LEU A 272 7.94 6.83 29.52
N ASN A 273 8.67 6.84 30.64
CA ASN A 273 9.58 5.75 30.99
C ASN A 273 8.83 4.43 31.26
N LEU A 274 7.68 4.49 31.92
CA LEU A 274 6.82 3.33 32.16
C LEU A 274 6.37 2.68 30.83
N GLY A 275 6.03 3.48 29.83
CA GLY A 275 5.62 2.97 28.50
C GLY A 275 6.73 2.26 27.73
N TYR A 276 8.00 2.47 28.11
CA TYR A 276 9.17 1.75 27.60
C TYR A 276 9.70 0.70 28.60
N GLY A 277 8.97 0.42 29.69
CA GLY A 277 9.42 -0.52 30.72
C GLY A 277 10.71 -0.09 31.43
N PHE A 278 11.01 1.22 31.48
CA PHE A 278 12.25 1.80 32.00
C PHE A 278 13.53 1.33 31.27
N GLU A 279 13.40 0.87 30.02
CA GLU A 279 14.54 0.40 29.23
C GLU A 279 15.58 1.52 28.99
N GLY A 280 16.77 1.36 29.58
CA GLY A 280 17.88 2.30 29.42
C GLY A 280 17.61 3.70 29.97
N THR A 281 16.65 3.87 30.88
CA THR A 281 16.46 5.13 31.60
C THR A 281 17.69 5.41 32.47
N PHE A 282 18.15 6.66 32.49
CA PHE A 282 19.38 7.09 33.17
C PHE A 282 20.69 6.52 32.59
N THR A 283 20.66 5.91 31.41
CA THR A 283 21.89 5.66 30.64
C THR A 283 22.67 6.96 30.49
N ARG A 284 23.99 6.90 30.72
CA ARG A 284 24.87 8.07 30.63
C ARG A 284 24.99 8.53 29.19
N LEU A 285 25.11 9.84 28.97
CA LEU A 285 25.23 10.39 27.61
C LEU A 285 26.39 9.77 26.81
N SER A 286 27.49 9.38 27.46
CA SER A 286 28.67 8.79 26.83
C SER A 286 28.50 7.39 26.26
N GLU A 287 27.57 6.63 26.83
CA GLU A 287 27.27 5.23 26.47
C GLU A 287 26.47 5.13 25.17
N PHE A 288 25.83 6.22 24.75
CA PHE A 288 25.12 6.27 23.47
C PHE A 288 26.09 6.26 22.29
N SER A 289 25.67 5.62 21.21
CA SER A 289 26.28 5.76 19.89
C SER A 289 25.26 6.41 18.96
N PHE A 290 25.53 7.65 18.56
CA PHE A 290 24.67 8.45 17.71
C PHE A 290 25.05 8.34 16.24
N VAL A 291 24.09 8.62 15.36
CA VAL A 291 24.23 8.60 13.90
C VAL A 291 23.98 9.96 13.25
N SER A 292 23.32 10.89 13.94
CA SER A 292 23.17 12.26 13.42
C SER A 292 24.45 13.07 13.60
N SER A 293 24.82 13.87 12.60
CA SER A 293 25.94 14.81 12.70
C SER A 293 25.75 15.80 13.86
N THR A 294 24.50 16.16 14.16
CA THR A 294 24.15 17.01 15.32
C THR A 294 24.63 16.40 16.66
N LEU A 295 24.52 15.08 16.85
CA LEU A 295 24.87 14.42 18.12
C LEU A 295 26.23 13.70 18.08
N THR A 296 26.78 13.37 16.90
CA THR A 296 28.13 12.82 16.78
C THR A 296 29.22 13.89 16.90
N GLY A 297 28.99 15.09 16.34
CA GLY A 297 30.04 16.10 16.12
C GLY A 297 30.77 15.89 14.79
N GLU A 298 31.48 16.91 14.31
CA GLU A 298 32.28 16.84 13.07
C GLU A 298 33.53 15.96 13.28
N GLY A 299 33.80 15.02 12.37
CA GLY A 299 35.04 14.22 12.35
C GLY A 299 35.08 12.99 13.26
N SER A 300 34.00 12.68 13.98
CA SER A 300 33.94 11.61 15.01
C SER A 300 33.08 10.40 14.61
N PHE A 301 32.60 10.33 13.36
CA PHE A 301 31.80 9.19 12.89
C PHE A 301 32.71 8.02 12.48
N THR A 302 32.58 6.90 13.19
CA THR A 302 33.25 5.63 12.86
C THR A 302 32.21 4.60 12.38
N GLU A 303 32.62 3.42 11.91
CA GLU A 303 31.71 2.35 11.44
C GLU A 303 30.74 1.78 12.51
N GLY A 304 30.67 2.37 13.71
CA GLY A 304 29.69 2.05 14.76
C GLY A 304 28.90 3.25 15.31
N GLY A 305 28.99 4.43 14.69
CA GLY A 305 28.43 5.70 15.17
C GLY A 305 29.46 6.60 15.86
N GLY A 306 29.00 7.72 16.42
CA GLY A 306 29.82 8.72 17.10
C GLY A 306 29.10 9.37 18.29
N ASN A 307 29.81 10.15 19.10
CA ASN A 307 29.21 10.82 20.27
C ASN A 307 30.01 12.06 20.69
N ARG A 308 29.41 13.24 20.54
CA ARG A 308 30.08 14.52 20.85
C ARG A 308 30.21 14.85 22.33
N PHE A 309 29.53 14.10 23.20
CA PHE A 309 29.53 14.35 24.64
C PHE A 309 30.60 13.54 25.39
N ARG A 310 31.27 12.60 24.72
CA ARG A 310 32.44 11.91 25.28
C ARG A 310 33.56 12.91 25.54
N GLU A 311 34.27 12.74 26.64
CA GLU A 311 35.36 13.64 27.06
C GLU A 311 34.89 15.09 27.36
N THR A 312 33.58 15.28 27.59
CA THR A 312 33.01 16.55 28.02
C THR A 312 32.47 16.46 29.45
N TRP A 313 32.18 17.60 30.08
CA TRP A 313 31.55 17.62 31.41
C TRP A 313 30.14 16.98 31.42
N LEU A 314 29.51 16.80 30.26
CA LEU A 314 28.21 16.14 30.11
C LEU A 314 28.29 14.61 29.98
N GLU A 315 29.50 14.05 29.87
CA GLU A 315 29.72 12.62 29.63
C GLU A 315 28.94 11.71 30.60
N ASN A 316 28.99 12.06 31.89
CA ASN A 316 28.37 11.31 32.98
C ASN A 316 26.93 11.75 33.30
N CYS A 317 26.33 12.64 32.50
CA CYS A 317 24.97 13.10 32.73
C CYS A 317 23.97 11.95 32.47
N PRO A 318 23.19 11.52 33.47
CA PRO A 318 22.20 10.48 33.29
C PRO A 318 20.98 11.04 32.55
N VAL A 319 20.59 10.41 31.45
CA VAL A 319 19.48 10.87 30.61
C VAL A 319 18.13 10.40 31.19
N PRO A 320 17.19 11.29 31.55
CA PRO A 320 15.95 10.91 32.26
C PRO A 320 14.84 10.34 31.35
N ILE A 321 15.18 9.90 30.14
CA ILE A 321 14.26 9.32 29.15
C ILE A 321 14.78 7.96 28.69
N PRO A 322 13.93 7.07 28.12
CA PRO A 322 14.35 5.76 27.65
C PRO A 322 15.41 5.85 26.56
N SER A 323 16.35 4.90 26.55
CA SER A 323 17.47 4.91 25.59
C SER A 323 16.99 4.82 24.13
N ASN A 324 15.99 3.98 23.86
CA ASN A 324 15.39 3.85 22.53
C ASN A 324 14.56 5.08 22.12
N TYR A 325 14.03 5.85 23.07
CA TYR A 325 13.40 7.14 22.76
C TYR A 325 14.47 8.13 22.27
N LEU A 326 15.59 8.27 22.98
CA LEU A 326 16.69 9.15 22.52
C LEU A 326 17.29 8.69 21.19
N ARG A 327 17.51 7.39 21.00
CA ARG A 327 18.00 6.81 19.75
C ARG A 327 17.04 7.04 18.58
N GLY A 328 15.73 6.97 18.82
CA GLY A 328 14.71 7.31 17.82
C GLY A 328 14.79 8.78 17.38
N MET A 329 15.03 9.69 18.32
CA MET A 329 15.24 11.12 18.06
C MET A 329 16.47 11.37 17.19
N ASP A 330 17.58 10.73 17.52
CA ASP A 330 18.83 10.81 16.77
C ASP A 330 18.69 10.25 15.35
N LEU A 331 18.07 9.07 15.20
CA LEU A 331 17.83 8.46 13.90
C LEU A 331 16.89 9.32 13.02
N GLN A 332 15.84 9.91 13.62
CA GLN A 332 14.97 10.83 12.90
C GLN A 332 15.71 12.12 12.47
N ARG A 333 16.64 12.61 13.30
CA ARG A 333 17.48 13.76 12.95
C ARG A 333 18.44 13.41 11.82
N HIS A 334 19.04 12.23 11.85
CA HIS A 334 19.88 11.71 10.76
C HIS A 334 19.10 11.64 9.43
N ASP A 335 17.84 11.20 9.44
CA ASP A 335 16.98 11.21 8.24
C ASP A 335 16.81 12.62 7.65
N PHE A 336 16.70 13.66 8.50
CA PHE A 336 16.62 15.05 8.05
C PHE A 336 17.98 15.56 7.53
N GLU A 337 19.08 15.26 8.21
CA GLU A 337 20.42 15.70 7.78
C GLU A 337 20.88 15.06 6.48
N LYS A 338 20.54 13.79 6.26
CA LYS A 338 20.80 13.08 5.01
C LYS A 338 20.07 13.72 3.83
N GLY A 339 18.93 14.34 4.09
CA GLY A 339 18.05 14.90 3.06
C GLY A 339 17.29 13.82 2.30
N LEU A 340 16.07 14.15 1.89
CA LEU A 340 15.24 13.28 1.06
C LEU A 340 14.49 14.09 0.01
N SER A 341 14.40 13.54 -1.21
CA SER A 341 13.78 14.18 -2.37
C SER A 341 12.32 14.59 -2.13
N SER A 342 12.04 15.88 -2.10
CA SER A 342 10.74 16.46 -1.87
C SER A 342 10.12 16.90 -3.19
N TYR A 343 8.78 16.93 -3.23
CA TYR A 343 8.03 17.37 -4.41
C TYR A 343 7.04 18.46 -4.04
N LEU A 344 7.07 19.58 -4.78
CA LEU A 344 6.16 20.70 -4.60
C LEU A 344 5.96 21.43 -5.94
N LEU A 345 4.70 21.71 -6.31
CA LEU A 345 4.33 22.52 -7.49
C LEU A 345 5.01 22.07 -8.80
N GLY A 346 5.12 20.76 -9.05
CA GLY A 346 5.73 20.24 -10.27
C GLY A 346 7.25 20.02 -10.21
N GLN A 347 7.91 20.42 -9.12
CA GLN A 347 9.36 20.42 -8.99
C GLN A 347 9.83 19.41 -7.95
N TRP A 348 10.93 18.71 -8.27
CA TRP A 348 11.66 17.84 -7.36
C TRP A 348 12.90 18.56 -6.83
N GLN A 349 13.19 18.39 -5.54
CA GLN A 349 14.41 18.91 -4.92
C GLN A 349 14.88 17.94 -3.82
N ASP A 350 16.18 17.75 -3.62
CA ASP A 350 16.72 16.84 -2.58
C ASP A 350 16.73 17.44 -1.16
N LYS A 351 15.95 18.50 -0.95
CA LYS A 351 15.73 19.19 0.33
C LYS A 351 14.26 19.63 0.45
N GLY A 352 13.87 20.08 1.64
CA GLY A 352 12.55 20.64 1.91
C GLY A 352 12.42 22.13 1.57
N TRP A 353 11.18 22.60 1.42
CA TRP A 353 10.85 24.02 1.35
C TRP A 353 10.32 24.50 2.70
N TRP A 354 10.79 25.65 3.18
CA TRP A 354 10.30 26.27 4.41
C TRP A 354 8.80 26.64 4.32
N TYR A 355 8.31 26.96 3.11
CA TYR A 355 6.91 27.31 2.85
C TYR A 355 6.04 26.11 2.45
N TYR A 356 6.58 24.89 2.46
CA TYR A 356 5.86 23.68 2.03
C TYR A 356 4.53 23.50 2.75
N TYR A 357 4.52 23.59 4.08
CA TYR A 357 3.32 23.34 4.88
C TYR A 357 2.29 24.47 4.76
N ILE A 358 2.70 25.68 4.39
CA ILE A 358 1.78 26.78 4.04
C ILE A 358 1.03 26.41 2.76
N ILE A 359 1.76 26.08 1.69
CA ILE A 359 1.16 25.71 0.41
C ILE A 359 0.33 24.43 0.54
N ALA A 360 0.85 23.41 1.21
CA ALA A 360 0.12 22.17 1.44
C ALA A 360 -1.17 22.41 2.24
N SER A 361 -1.17 23.29 3.25
CA SER A 361 -2.40 23.67 3.96
C SER A 361 -3.42 24.33 3.03
N LEU A 362 -2.99 25.27 2.18
CA LEU A 362 -3.85 25.94 1.22
C LEU A 362 -4.42 25.02 0.15
N LEU A 363 -3.85 23.84 -0.08
CA LEU A 363 -4.30 22.86 -1.08
C LEU A 363 -5.08 21.68 -0.46
N LYS A 364 -4.67 21.21 0.72
CA LYS A 364 -5.19 20.00 1.38
C LYS A 364 -6.28 20.27 2.41
N VAL A 365 -6.48 21.52 2.82
CA VAL A 365 -7.54 21.91 3.76
C VAL A 365 -8.78 22.38 2.98
N PRO A 366 -9.99 21.92 3.33
CA PRO A 366 -11.22 22.39 2.70
C PRO A 366 -11.39 23.91 2.75
N LEU A 367 -11.88 24.51 1.66
CA LEU A 367 -12.04 25.95 1.54
C LEU A 367 -12.94 26.53 2.64
N GLY A 368 -13.95 25.78 3.07
CA GLY A 368 -14.78 26.15 4.22
C GLY A 368 -13.98 26.36 5.51
N ILE A 369 -12.99 25.52 5.81
CA ILE A 369 -12.11 25.69 6.99
C ILE A 369 -11.23 26.93 6.81
N LEU A 370 -10.73 27.21 5.60
CA LEU A 370 -9.93 28.41 5.34
C LEU A 370 -10.77 29.69 5.52
N VAL A 371 -12.01 29.70 5.03
CA VAL A 371 -12.98 30.79 5.26
C VAL A 371 -13.27 30.96 6.75
N LEU A 372 -13.51 29.88 7.49
CA LEU A 372 -13.74 29.92 8.95
C LEU A 372 -12.53 30.43 9.73
N THR A 373 -11.32 30.09 9.27
CA THR A 373 -10.05 30.59 9.81
C THR A 373 -9.96 32.10 9.63
N LEU A 374 -10.27 32.61 8.44
CA LEU A 374 -10.29 34.04 8.16
C LEU A 374 -11.35 34.77 9.00
N ILE A 375 -12.57 34.24 9.09
CA ILE A 375 -13.63 34.82 9.92
C ILE A 375 -13.18 34.88 11.38
N SER A 376 -12.63 33.78 11.91
CA SER A 376 -12.12 33.70 13.29
C SER A 376 -11.02 34.70 13.59
N PHE A 377 -10.11 34.91 12.63
CA PHE A 377 -9.06 35.92 12.73
C PHE A 377 -9.66 37.33 12.82
N LEU A 378 -10.59 37.67 11.92
CA LEU A 378 -11.28 38.97 11.92
C LEU A 378 -12.10 39.20 13.20
N LEU A 379 -12.71 38.15 13.75
CA LEU A 379 -13.41 38.21 15.03
C LEU A 379 -12.44 38.50 16.18
N SER A 380 -11.29 37.82 16.24
CA SER A 380 -10.26 38.10 17.26
C SER A 380 -9.81 39.56 17.22
N LEU A 381 -9.61 40.15 16.04
CA LEU A 381 -9.22 41.56 15.90
C LEU A 381 -10.31 42.53 16.38
N LYS A 382 -11.58 42.27 16.06
CA LYS A 382 -12.70 43.17 16.41
C LYS A 382 -13.14 43.08 17.87
N PHE A 383 -13.02 41.92 18.50
CA PHE A 383 -13.57 41.66 19.84
C PHE A 383 -12.51 41.69 20.97
N SER A 384 -11.24 41.95 20.66
CA SER A 384 -10.09 41.85 21.57
C SER A 384 -10.17 42.70 22.85
N ASN A 385 -11.02 43.73 22.95
CA ASN A 385 -10.93 44.71 24.04
C ASN A 385 -12.19 44.93 24.93
N LYS A 386 -13.37 44.35 24.64
CA LYS A 386 -14.60 44.75 25.38
C LYS A 386 -15.62 43.67 25.73
N THR A 387 -15.45 42.43 25.28
CA THR A 387 -16.47 41.40 25.50
C THR A 387 -15.87 40.23 26.24
N CYS A 388 -16.02 40.23 27.57
CA CYS A 388 -16.01 39.00 28.33
C CYS A 388 -17.19 38.17 27.80
N LEU A 389 -16.96 37.33 26.80
CA LEU A 389 -17.79 36.14 26.62
C LEU A 389 -17.79 35.50 28.00
N LYS A 390 -18.95 35.53 28.68
CA LYS A 390 -19.10 34.90 30.00
C LYS A 390 -18.68 33.45 29.80
N SER A 391 -17.45 33.14 30.17
CA SER A 391 -16.94 31.79 30.09
C SER A 391 -17.86 30.94 30.95
N VAL A 392 -18.35 29.83 30.39
CA VAL A 392 -19.16 28.87 31.13
C VAL A 392 -18.32 28.24 32.26
N SER A 393 -16.99 28.39 32.22
CA SER A 393 -16.03 27.83 33.18
C SER A 393 -15.96 28.52 34.55
N GLY A 394 -16.85 29.47 34.88
CA GLY A 394 -16.93 30.08 36.22
C GLY A 394 -15.85 31.11 36.54
N ASP A 395 -14.85 31.28 35.68
CA ASP A 395 -13.81 32.31 35.80
C ASP A 395 -14.27 33.59 35.07
N SER A 396 -15.26 34.27 35.67
CA SER A 396 -16.07 35.31 35.00
C SER A 396 -15.35 36.63 34.72
N ASN A 397 -14.11 36.80 35.16
CA ASN A 397 -13.39 38.08 35.09
C ASN A 397 -12.22 38.12 34.10
N ARG A 398 -11.80 36.99 33.50
CA ARG A 398 -10.61 36.97 32.65
C ARG A 398 -10.92 37.21 31.17
N PRO A 399 -10.06 37.96 30.45
CA PRO A 399 -10.24 38.17 29.03
C PRO A 399 -9.94 36.88 28.24
N ILE A 400 -10.80 36.59 27.25
CA ILE A 400 -10.78 35.35 26.47
C ILE A 400 -9.44 35.06 25.78
N TRP A 401 -8.66 36.09 25.44
CA TRP A 401 -7.38 35.93 24.76
C TRP A 401 -6.37 35.12 25.58
N ILE A 402 -6.42 35.15 26.91
CA ILE A 402 -5.55 34.34 27.78
C ILE A 402 -5.87 32.85 27.63
N HIS A 403 -7.14 32.50 27.39
CA HIS A 403 -7.50 31.10 27.13
C HIS A 403 -7.17 30.71 25.69
N GLU A 404 -7.29 31.65 24.73
CA GLU A 404 -6.89 31.42 23.35
C GLU A 404 -5.36 31.24 23.19
N THR A 405 -4.51 31.82 24.04
CA THR A 405 -3.05 31.57 23.96
C THR A 405 -2.69 30.12 24.23
N VAL A 406 -3.41 29.43 25.12
CA VAL A 406 -3.21 27.99 25.39
C VAL A 406 -3.60 27.11 24.19
N LEU A 407 -4.43 27.63 23.28
CA LEU A 407 -4.74 26.99 21.99
C LEU A 407 -3.71 27.35 20.91
N LEU A 408 -3.46 28.65 20.75
CA LEU A 408 -2.70 29.20 19.63
C LEU A 408 -1.20 28.94 19.76
N ILE A 409 -0.63 28.98 20.97
CA ILE A 409 0.81 28.71 21.17
C ILE A 409 1.17 27.29 20.72
N PRO A 410 0.54 26.21 21.22
CA PRO A 410 0.80 24.86 20.71
C PRO A 410 0.56 24.72 19.21
N MET A 411 -0.54 25.29 18.68
CA MET A 411 -0.86 25.23 17.25
C MET A 411 0.25 25.85 16.38
N ILE A 412 0.67 27.07 16.71
CA ILE A 412 1.69 27.82 15.97
C ILE A 412 3.06 27.17 16.15
N SER A 413 3.41 26.75 17.37
CA SER A 413 4.70 26.08 17.62
C SER A 413 4.83 24.76 16.87
N LEU A 414 3.77 23.95 16.78
CA LEU A 414 3.76 22.73 15.97
C LEU A 414 3.91 23.05 14.48
N PHE A 415 3.22 24.08 13.99
CA PHE A 415 3.34 24.54 12.61
C PHE A 415 4.77 24.99 12.28
N ILE A 416 5.38 25.80 13.14
CA ILE A 416 6.76 26.29 12.99
C ILE A 416 7.75 25.12 13.06
N LEU A 417 7.62 24.24 14.07
CA LEU A 417 8.54 23.11 14.26
C LEU A 417 8.58 22.20 13.04
N VAL A 418 7.41 21.90 12.47
CA VAL A 418 7.29 21.04 11.29
C VAL A 418 7.82 21.76 10.04
N SER A 419 7.59 23.06 9.93
CA SER A 419 8.07 23.89 8.81
C SER A 419 9.57 24.20 8.88
N SER A 420 10.19 24.12 10.05
CA SER A 420 11.62 24.39 10.25
C SER A 420 12.53 23.21 9.93
N GLN A 421 11.98 22.02 9.68
CA GLN A 421 12.77 20.85 9.27
C GLN A 421 13.01 20.90 7.75
N ASP A 422 14.16 21.42 7.35
CA ASP A 422 14.52 21.67 5.94
C ASP A 422 15.14 20.46 5.22
N GLY A 423 15.44 19.38 5.94
CA GLY A 423 15.96 18.13 5.37
C GLY A 423 15.06 17.55 4.27
N PHE A 424 13.75 17.53 4.50
CA PHE A 424 12.74 17.19 3.49
C PHE A 424 11.34 17.67 3.89
N SER A 425 10.53 17.98 2.90
CA SER A 425 9.11 18.36 3.07
C SER A 425 8.25 17.49 2.17
N ARG A 426 7.72 16.40 2.74
CA ARG A 426 6.98 15.35 1.99
C ARG A 426 5.59 15.04 2.50
N HIS A 427 5.33 15.22 3.80
CA HIS A 427 4.19 14.61 4.47
C HIS A 427 3.33 15.65 5.17
N PHE A 428 2.25 16.12 4.52
CA PHE A 428 1.33 17.09 5.12
C PHE A 428 0.73 16.60 6.45
N ARG A 429 0.60 15.28 6.63
CA ARG A 429 0.14 14.64 7.87
C ARG A 429 0.94 15.04 9.12
N TYR A 430 2.20 15.48 8.97
CA TYR A 430 3.00 15.95 10.10
C TYR A 430 2.39 17.17 10.79
N LEU A 431 1.55 17.94 10.10
CA LEU A 431 0.82 19.06 10.65
C LEU A 431 -0.49 18.68 11.34
N LEU A 432 -0.95 17.41 11.21
CA LEU A 432 -2.23 16.97 11.76
C LEU A 432 -2.40 17.24 13.27
N PRO A 433 -1.36 17.15 14.12
CA PRO A 433 -1.49 17.50 15.54
C PRO A 433 -1.90 18.95 15.83
N ALA A 434 -1.73 19.88 14.87
CA ALA A 434 -2.19 21.27 15.00
C ALA A 434 -3.69 21.45 14.70
N PHE A 435 -4.32 20.51 13.98
CA PHE A 435 -5.70 20.63 13.50
C PHE A 435 -6.75 20.71 14.62
N PRO A 436 -6.72 19.88 15.69
CA PRO A 436 -7.70 20.00 16.76
C PRO A 436 -7.71 21.39 17.42
N PHE A 437 -6.54 22.02 17.60
CA PHE A 437 -6.44 23.40 18.09
C PHE A 437 -7.09 24.40 17.14
N LEU A 438 -6.83 24.25 15.83
CA LEU A 438 -7.49 25.05 14.79
C LEU A 438 -9.01 24.89 14.85
N PHE A 439 -9.52 23.66 14.96
CA PHE A 439 -10.96 23.38 14.99
C PHE A 439 -11.64 23.99 16.21
N ILE A 440 -11.02 23.89 17.39
CA ILE A 440 -11.50 24.54 18.61
C ILE A 440 -11.51 26.05 18.40
N TRP A 441 -10.41 26.64 17.92
CA TRP A 441 -10.32 28.09 17.75
C TRP A 441 -11.34 28.62 16.72
N ILE A 442 -11.55 27.94 15.58
CA ILE A 442 -12.49 28.41 14.56
C ILE A 442 -13.97 28.18 14.91
N SER A 443 -14.24 27.28 15.86
CA SER A 443 -15.60 26.99 16.31
C SER A 443 -16.29 28.17 17.01
N LYS A 444 -15.54 29.18 17.47
CA LYS A 444 -16.10 30.41 18.03
C LYS A 444 -17.00 31.18 17.07
N THR A 445 -16.85 30.94 15.77
CA THR A 445 -17.74 31.51 14.74
C THR A 445 -19.18 31.02 14.86
N ALA A 446 -19.42 29.91 15.56
CA ALA A 446 -20.74 29.36 15.83
C ALA A 446 -21.47 30.04 17.00
N VAL A 447 -20.80 30.93 17.75
CA VAL A 447 -21.39 31.59 18.91
C VAL A 447 -22.55 32.49 18.47
N PRO A 448 -23.78 32.28 19.00
CA PRO A 448 -24.92 33.11 18.66
C PRO A 448 -24.64 34.58 19.01
N SER A 449 -24.81 35.47 18.03
CA SER A 449 -24.53 36.89 18.19
C SER A 449 -25.80 37.74 18.01
N GLN A 450 -25.77 38.97 18.54
CA GLN A 450 -26.83 39.97 18.41
C GLN A 450 -27.16 40.24 16.92
N ASN A 451 -28.35 40.78 16.62
CA ASN A 451 -28.94 40.91 15.27
C ASN A 451 -27.99 41.42 14.14
N LYS A 452 -26.95 42.20 14.43
CA LYS A 452 -25.97 42.71 13.45
C LYS A 452 -24.97 41.67 12.91
N LEU A 453 -24.92 40.45 13.46
CA LEU A 453 -23.97 39.38 13.07
C LEU A 453 -24.64 38.15 12.43
N GLN A 454 -25.92 38.25 12.03
CA GLN A 454 -26.63 37.13 11.38
C GLN A 454 -25.96 36.69 10.06
N LEU A 455 -25.42 37.64 9.27
CA LEU A 455 -24.66 37.34 8.06
C LEU A 455 -23.42 36.49 8.36
N LEU A 456 -22.70 36.79 9.45
CA LEU A 456 -21.53 36.02 9.86
C LEU A 456 -21.93 34.60 10.28
N ARG A 457 -23.02 34.45 11.02
CA ARG A 457 -23.56 33.12 11.36
C ARG A 457 -23.92 32.31 10.11
N PHE A 458 -24.59 32.94 9.15
CA PHE A 458 -24.93 32.31 7.87
C PHE A 458 -23.66 31.93 7.09
N ALA A 459 -22.68 32.82 6.99
CA ALA A 459 -21.40 32.55 6.35
C ALA A 459 -20.66 31.38 7.01
N SER A 460 -20.64 31.30 8.34
CA SER A 460 -20.00 30.22 9.10
C SER A 460 -20.71 28.88 8.93
N LEU A 461 -22.05 28.86 8.93
CA LEU A 461 -22.82 27.63 8.66
C LEU A 461 -22.63 27.16 7.21
N THR A 462 -22.61 28.08 6.25
CA THR A 462 -22.33 27.77 4.84
C THR A 462 -20.90 27.23 4.67
N ALA A 463 -19.91 27.82 5.33
CA ALA A 463 -18.53 27.35 5.29
C ALA A 463 -18.34 25.98 5.98
N LEU A 464 -19.07 25.71 7.07
CA LEU A 464 -19.12 24.37 7.66
C LEU A 464 -19.76 23.37 6.69
N GLY A 465 -20.92 23.72 6.13
CA GLY A 465 -21.61 22.89 5.14
C GLY A 465 -20.73 22.58 3.93
N TRP A 466 -19.99 23.58 3.43
CA TRP A 466 -18.99 23.40 2.37
C TRP A 466 -17.93 22.39 2.79
N THR A 467 -17.33 22.54 3.97
CA THR A 467 -16.32 21.60 4.50
C THR A 467 -16.85 20.16 4.52
N VAL A 468 -18.06 19.96 5.02
CA VAL A 468 -18.70 18.64 5.11
C VAL A 468 -18.94 18.06 3.71
N VAL A 469 -19.53 18.83 2.80
CA VAL A 469 -19.83 18.39 1.44
C VAL A 469 -18.54 18.05 0.68
N SER A 470 -17.51 18.91 0.71
CA SER A 470 -16.23 18.66 0.04
C SER A 470 -15.58 17.35 0.50
N SER A 471 -15.64 17.06 1.80
CA SER A 471 -15.10 15.83 2.37
C SER A 471 -15.89 14.59 1.93
N LEU A 472 -17.23 14.66 2.01
CA LEU A 472 -18.11 13.57 1.64
C LEU A 472 -18.09 13.24 0.14
N LEU A 473 -17.84 14.24 -0.73
CA LEU A 473 -17.69 14.01 -2.18
C LEU A 473 -16.44 13.20 -2.54
N VAL A 474 -15.43 13.16 -1.67
CA VAL A 474 -14.18 12.42 -1.88
C VAL A 474 -14.14 11.10 -1.09
N PHE A 475 -15.02 10.94 -0.09
CA PHE A 475 -15.15 9.68 0.66
C PHE A 475 -15.43 8.48 -0.28
N PRO A 476 -14.74 7.34 -0.14
CA PRO A 476 -13.82 6.97 0.95
C PRO A 476 -12.33 7.31 0.71
N HIS A 477 -11.97 8.03 -0.35
CA HIS A 477 -10.58 8.33 -0.73
C HIS A 477 -10.03 9.60 -0.06
N SER A 478 -10.31 9.82 1.24
CA SER A 478 -9.99 11.07 1.93
C SER A 478 -8.49 11.42 1.94
N MET A 479 -7.59 10.42 1.85
CA MET A 479 -6.14 10.66 1.73
C MET A 479 -5.81 11.49 0.48
N SER A 480 -6.52 11.25 -0.62
CA SER A 480 -6.35 11.91 -1.92
C SER A 480 -7.08 13.25 -2.01
N TYR A 481 -7.67 13.76 -0.92
CA TYR A 481 -8.41 15.02 -0.94
C TYR A 481 -7.54 16.22 -1.32
N PHE A 482 -7.95 17.00 -2.30
CA PHE A 482 -7.46 18.35 -2.58
C PHE A 482 -8.67 19.25 -2.73
N ASN A 483 -8.56 20.50 -2.30
CA ASN A 483 -9.67 21.43 -2.37
C ASN A 483 -9.96 21.88 -3.82
N GLU A 484 -11.08 22.58 -3.98
CA GLU A 484 -11.64 22.92 -5.27
C GLU A 484 -10.76 23.92 -6.04
N LEU A 485 -10.05 24.82 -5.34
CA LEU A 485 -9.10 25.75 -5.98
C LEU A 485 -7.85 25.05 -6.50
N ALA A 486 -7.45 23.93 -5.90
CA ALA A 486 -6.41 23.06 -6.42
C ALA A 486 -6.88 22.20 -7.62
N GLY A 487 -8.13 22.34 -8.05
CA GLY A 487 -8.73 21.51 -9.10
C GLY A 487 -9.16 20.13 -8.64
N GLY A 488 -9.35 19.95 -7.33
CA GLY A 488 -9.78 18.69 -6.73
C GLY A 488 -8.73 17.58 -6.78
N THR A 489 -9.12 16.39 -6.33
CA THR A 489 -8.24 15.20 -6.27
C THR A 489 -7.55 14.88 -7.60
N GLU A 490 -8.23 15.10 -8.72
CA GLU A 490 -7.72 14.74 -10.06
C GLU A 490 -6.50 15.55 -10.49
N LYS A 491 -6.35 16.78 -10.00
CA LYS A 491 -5.21 17.66 -10.34
C LYS A 491 -4.21 17.80 -9.20
N GLY A 492 -4.47 17.18 -8.05
CA GLY A 492 -3.63 17.27 -6.86
C GLY A 492 -2.17 16.82 -7.08
N ASN A 493 -1.98 15.82 -7.95
CA ASN A 493 -0.66 15.29 -8.30
C ASN A 493 0.28 16.30 -8.98
N ARG A 494 -0.25 17.40 -9.52
CA ARG A 494 0.55 18.51 -10.06
C ARG A 494 1.24 19.33 -8.97
N TYR A 495 0.72 19.27 -7.75
CA TYR A 495 1.15 20.11 -6.65
C TYR A 495 1.87 19.34 -5.56
N LEU A 496 1.33 18.17 -5.17
CA LEU A 496 1.89 17.31 -4.12
C LEU A 496 1.81 15.83 -4.54
N LEU A 497 2.82 15.05 -4.17
CA LEU A 497 2.90 13.60 -4.39
C LEU A 497 3.11 12.87 -3.06
N GLY A 498 3.33 11.55 -3.14
CA GLY A 498 3.57 10.69 -1.99
C GLY A 498 2.34 10.60 -1.10
N SER A 499 2.55 10.61 0.22
CA SER A 499 1.49 10.42 1.21
C SER A 499 0.44 11.54 1.24
N ASN A 500 0.60 12.59 0.43
CA ASN A 500 -0.42 13.64 0.24
C ASN A 500 -1.48 13.24 -0.77
N LEU A 501 -1.25 12.20 -1.56
CA LEU A 501 -2.15 11.74 -2.61
C LEU A 501 -2.44 10.25 -2.47
N ASP A 502 -1.37 9.46 -2.39
CA ASP A 502 -1.41 8.00 -2.39
C ASP A 502 -0.26 7.45 -1.55
N TRP A 503 -0.59 6.64 -0.56
CA TRP A 503 0.34 5.90 0.27
C TRP A 503 0.07 4.40 0.23
N SER A 504 -0.43 3.90 -0.90
CA SER A 504 -0.78 2.50 -1.15
C SER A 504 -2.11 2.05 -0.58
N GLN A 505 -3.04 2.98 -0.34
CA GLN A 505 -4.37 2.67 0.20
C GLN A 505 -5.32 2.04 -0.83
N ASP A 506 -5.03 2.15 -2.13
CA ASP A 506 -5.99 1.83 -3.18
C ASP A 506 -5.80 0.45 -3.86
N TYR A 507 -4.90 -0.39 -3.37
CA TYR A 507 -4.59 -1.70 -3.99
C TYR A 507 -5.71 -2.73 -3.80
N TYR A 508 -6.51 -2.67 -2.74
CA TYR A 508 -7.70 -3.53 -2.64
C TYR A 508 -8.76 -3.16 -3.69
N TYR A 509 -9.00 -1.87 -3.93
CA TYR A 509 -9.86 -1.45 -5.04
C TYR A 509 -9.30 -1.87 -6.40
N LEU A 510 -7.97 -1.92 -6.57
CA LEU A 510 -7.35 -2.46 -7.79
C LEU A 510 -7.63 -3.95 -7.96
N GLN A 511 -7.53 -4.73 -6.89
CA GLN A 511 -7.89 -6.14 -6.93
C GLN A 511 -9.36 -6.33 -7.33
N ASP A 512 -10.26 -5.61 -6.66
CA ASP A 512 -11.70 -5.73 -6.92
C ASP A 512 -12.04 -5.32 -8.37
N TRP A 513 -11.46 -4.21 -8.85
CA TRP A 513 -11.62 -3.76 -10.24
C TRP A 513 -11.06 -4.78 -11.24
N TYR A 514 -9.91 -5.39 -10.93
CA TYR A 514 -9.28 -6.41 -11.77
C TYR A 514 -10.19 -7.64 -11.92
N ASP A 515 -10.74 -8.15 -10.81
CA ASP A 515 -11.59 -9.34 -10.78
C ASP A 515 -12.91 -9.12 -11.56
N GLU A 516 -13.42 -7.89 -11.55
CA GLU A 516 -14.64 -7.51 -12.28
C GLU A 516 -14.43 -7.33 -13.79
N ASN A 517 -13.29 -6.76 -14.21
CA ASN A 517 -13.13 -6.19 -15.57
C ASN A 517 -12.16 -6.96 -16.48
N LEU A 518 -11.14 -7.62 -15.94
CA LEU A 518 -10.01 -8.14 -16.72
C LEU A 518 -9.82 -9.65 -16.58
N LYS A 519 -10.93 -10.41 -16.62
CA LYS A 519 -11.00 -11.89 -16.44
C LYS A 519 -9.96 -12.74 -17.21
N MET A 520 -9.20 -12.15 -18.14
CA MET A 520 -8.13 -12.76 -18.92
C MET A 520 -6.80 -12.02 -18.69
N HIS A 521 -5.79 -12.74 -18.21
CA HIS A 521 -4.42 -12.27 -18.01
C HIS A 521 -3.77 -11.87 -19.35
N PRO A 522 -2.92 -10.82 -19.41
CA PRO A 522 -2.16 -10.25 -18.28
C PRO A 522 -2.31 -8.75 -17.97
N LEU A 523 -1.79 -8.32 -16.81
CA LEU A 523 -1.74 -6.92 -16.35
C LEU A 523 -0.33 -6.54 -15.86
N TYR A 524 0.30 -5.53 -16.45
CA TYR A 524 1.54 -4.93 -15.94
C TYR A 524 1.22 -4.00 -14.76
N VAL A 525 1.92 -4.13 -13.63
CA VAL A 525 1.62 -3.33 -12.42
C VAL A 525 2.83 -2.51 -12.01
N LEU A 526 2.70 -1.19 -12.09
CA LEU A 526 3.68 -0.22 -11.60
C LEU A 526 3.24 0.30 -10.21
N SER A 527 3.77 -0.34 -9.16
CA SER A 527 3.38 -0.09 -7.76
C SER A 527 4.31 0.89 -7.03
N ASN A 528 3.79 1.53 -5.97
CA ASN A 528 4.56 2.47 -5.14
C ASN A 528 5.69 1.82 -4.34
N ASN A 529 5.50 0.54 -4.01
CA ASN A 529 6.42 -0.23 -3.20
C ASN A 529 6.31 -1.71 -3.58
N THR A 530 7.26 -2.48 -3.07
CA THR A 530 7.38 -3.92 -3.38
C THR A 530 6.26 -4.75 -2.77
N PHE A 531 5.77 -4.41 -1.57
CA PHE A 531 4.78 -5.25 -0.89
C PHE A 531 3.36 -5.08 -1.42
N SER A 532 3.03 -3.95 -2.05
CA SER A 532 1.76 -3.72 -2.71
C SER A 532 1.45 -4.79 -3.76
N ARG A 533 2.49 -5.42 -4.34
CA ARG A 533 2.34 -6.58 -5.22
C ARG A 533 1.87 -7.83 -4.50
N TYR A 534 2.25 -8.04 -3.23
CA TYR A 534 1.79 -9.17 -2.41
C TYR A 534 0.35 -8.99 -1.90
N LEU A 535 -0.21 -7.78 -1.96
CA LEU A 535 -1.58 -7.49 -1.54
C LEU A 535 -2.62 -7.82 -2.60
N LEU A 536 -2.17 -7.97 -3.83
CA LEU A 536 -3.00 -8.37 -4.95
C LEU A 536 -2.91 -9.89 -5.04
N ASP A 537 -4.04 -10.58 -5.20
CA ASP A 537 -4.06 -11.99 -5.64
C ASP A 537 -3.54 -12.13 -7.09
N LEU A 538 -3.11 -11.01 -7.68
CA LEU A 538 -2.15 -10.90 -8.76
C LEU A 538 -0.73 -11.29 -8.31
N GLU A 539 -0.54 -12.44 -7.66
CA GLU A 539 0.82 -12.90 -7.33
C GLU A 539 1.69 -13.16 -8.59
N ASP A 540 1.07 -13.13 -9.77
CA ASP A 540 1.66 -13.11 -11.11
C ASP A 540 1.42 -11.77 -11.84
N ALA A 541 1.23 -10.66 -11.12
CA ALA A 541 1.22 -9.32 -11.70
C ALA A 541 2.40 -9.26 -12.66
N GLY A 542 2.13 -8.97 -13.93
CA GLY A 542 3.16 -8.89 -14.95
C GLY A 542 4.32 -8.01 -14.47
N PRO A 543 5.50 -8.13 -15.10
CA PRO A 543 6.65 -7.31 -14.71
C PRO A 543 6.26 -5.83 -14.60
N SER A 544 7.08 -5.03 -13.92
CA SER A 544 6.92 -3.58 -14.09
C SER A 544 6.98 -3.27 -15.59
N PRO A 545 6.20 -2.31 -16.11
CA PRO A 545 6.44 -1.86 -17.48
C PRO A 545 7.91 -1.45 -17.65
N PRO A 546 8.49 -1.56 -18.86
CA PRO A 546 9.87 -1.14 -19.08
C PRO A 546 10.05 0.33 -18.76
N SER A 547 11.10 0.68 -18.03
CA SER A 547 11.42 2.07 -17.71
C SER A 547 12.18 2.73 -18.87
N ARG A 548 12.25 4.07 -18.89
CA ARG A 548 13.03 4.83 -19.89
C ARG A 548 14.55 4.75 -19.70
N HIS A 549 15.03 4.38 -18.51
CA HIS A 549 16.44 4.60 -18.10
C HIS A 549 17.28 3.34 -17.86
N VAL A 550 16.70 2.14 -17.81
CA VAL A 550 17.45 0.93 -17.45
C VAL A 550 17.96 0.18 -18.68
N LYS A 551 19.30 0.10 -18.83
CA LYS A 551 20.03 -0.85 -19.69
C LYS A 551 20.54 -2.10 -18.95
N HIS A 552 20.44 -2.15 -17.61
CA HIS A 552 21.27 -3.05 -16.79
C HIS A 552 20.62 -4.32 -16.22
N SER A 553 19.37 -4.64 -16.57
CA SER A 553 18.74 -5.90 -16.11
C SER A 553 17.74 -6.51 -17.08
N LEU A 554 17.77 -6.09 -18.34
CA LEU A 554 16.94 -6.67 -19.39
C LEU A 554 17.87 -7.50 -20.28
N SER A 555 17.36 -8.57 -20.88
CA SER A 555 18.04 -9.29 -21.95
C SER A 555 18.66 -8.30 -22.94
N LYS A 556 19.80 -8.67 -23.53
CA LYS A 556 20.65 -7.82 -24.40
C LYS A 556 19.92 -7.10 -25.55
N ASP A 557 18.66 -7.43 -25.81
CA ASP A 557 17.90 -7.05 -26.99
C ASP A 557 16.73 -6.08 -26.74
N MET A 558 16.50 -5.61 -25.52
CA MET A 558 15.34 -4.75 -25.23
C MET A 558 15.67 -3.28 -25.02
N GLU A 559 15.16 -2.44 -25.93
CA GLU A 559 15.23 -1.00 -25.76
C GLU A 559 14.14 -0.46 -24.82
N PRO A 560 14.50 0.41 -23.86
CA PRO A 560 13.57 0.99 -22.88
C PRO A 560 12.40 1.74 -23.55
N GLY A 561 11.16 1.56 -23.09
CA GLY A 561 9.98 2.30 -23.63
C GLY A 561 8.63 1.61 -23.43
N PRO A 562 7.51 2.24 -23.85
CA PRO A 562 6.18 1.67 -23.70
C PRO A 562 6.01 0.39 -24.53
N ILE A 563 5.14 -0.48 -24.05
CA ILE A 563 4.76 -1.77 -24.66
C ILE A 563 3.24 -1.89 -24.73
N PRO A 564 2.69 -2.70 -25.66
CA PRO A 564 1.26 -2.94 -25.72
C PRO A 564 0.76 -3.77 -24.54
N GLY A 565 -0.52 -3.61 -24.20
CA GLY A 565 -1.22 -4.39 -23.17
C GLY A 565 -1.83 -3.54 -22.07
N TRP A 566 -2.38 -4.24 -21.06
CA TRP A 566 -3.02 -3.62 -19.90
C TRP A 566 -1.99 -3.24 -18.85
N HIS A 567 -2.07 -2.00 -18.36
CA HIS A 567 -1.17 -1.46 -17.36
C HIS A 567 -1.96 -0.81 -16.22
N ALA A 568 -1.62 -1.15 -14.97
CA ALA A 568 -2.08 -0.45 -13.78
C ALA A 568 -0.90 0.31 -13.16
N CYS A 569 -0.98 1.64 -13.23
CA CYS A 569 0.15 2.50 -12.88
C CYS A 569 -0.21 3.48 -11.77
N SER A 570 0.56 3.44 -10.68
CA SER A 570 0.47 4.46 -9.64
C SER A 570 0.82 5.85 -10.17
N VAL A 571 0.01 6.84 -9.79
CA VAL A 571 0.26 8.25 -10.10
C VAL A 571 1.59 8.74 -9.54
N ASN A 572 2.02 8.26 -8.36
CA ASN A 572 3.32 8.62 -7.79
C ASN A 572 4.48 8.12 -8.66
N GLN A 573 4.39 6.90 -9.20
CA GLN A 573 5.45 6.31 -10.02
C GLN A 573 5.52 6.96 -11.41
N ILE A 574 4.38 7.30 -12.02
CA ILE A 574 4.35 8.07 -13.27
C ILE A 574 5.03 9.44 -13.12
N ASN A 575 4.97 10.02 -11.92
CA ASN A 575 5.53 11.34 -11.60
C ASN A 575 6.81 11.27 -10.76
N ASN A 576 7.48 10.11 -10.72
CA ASN A 576 8.69 9.93 -9.92
C ASN A 576 9.83 10.87 -10.37
N GLN A 577 10.82 11.06 -9.49
CA GLN A 577 11.92 12.01 -9.72
C GLN A 577 12.77 11.65 -10.94
N THR A 578 12.96 10.35 -11.21
CA THR A 578 13.74 9.88 -12.37
C THR A 578 13.03 10.16 -13.69
N GLY A 579 11.70 10.32 -13.68
CA GLY A 579 10.91 10.50 -14.88
C GLY A 579 10.86 9.25 -15.78
N GLU A 580 11.26 8.10 -15.26
CA GLU A 580 11.47 6.88 -16.06
C GLU A 580 10.16 6.31 -16.63
N TYR A 581 9.02 6.61 -15.98
CA TYR A 581 7.67 6.23 -16.41
C TYR A 581 6.84 7.42 -16.90
N SER A 582 7.47 8.58 -17.12
CA SER A 582 6.78 9.79 -17.56
C SER A 582 6.12 9.64 -18.93
N TYR A 583 6.54 8.66 -19.74
CA TYR A 583 5.93 8.37 -21.03
C TYR A 583 4.45 7.96 -20.93
N PHE A 584 4.00 7.44 -19.78
CA PHE A 584 2.58 7.14 -19.53
C PHE A 584 1.69 8.38 -19.65
N LYS A 585 2.26 9.60 -19.51
CA LYS A 585 1.54 10.86 -19.71
C LYS A 585 1.12 11.12 -21.16
N ASN A 586 1.67 10.38 -22.12
CA ASN A 586 1.26 10.44 -23.52
C ASN A 586 0.05 9.55 -23.85
N PHE A 587 -0.38 8.71 -22.91
CA PHE A 587 -1.55 7.85 -23.06
C PHE A 587 -2.71 8.41 -22.22
N THR A 588 -3.93 8.16 -22.69
CA THR A 588 -5.14 8.47 -21.91
C THR A 588 -5.53 7.24 -21.10
N PRO A 589 -5.70 7.35 -19.77
CA PRO A 589 -6.15 6.22 -18.98
C PRO A 589 -7.61 5.86 -19.33
N VAL A 590 -7.90 4.57 -19.46
CA VAL A 590 -9.24 4.06 -19.73
C VAL A 590 -10.09 3.98 -18.46
N ALA A 591 -9.45 3.91 -17.29
CA ALA A 591 -10.09 3.96 -15.99
C ALA A 591 -9.13 4.49 -14.92
N THR A 592 -9.68 4.98 -13.81
CA THR A 592 -8.92 5.37 -12.62
C THR A 592 -9.48 4.63 -11.41
N VAL A 593 -8.65 3.81 -10.78
CA VAL A 593 -8.99 3.07 -9.56
C VAL A 593 -8.53 3.85 -8.33
N GLY A 594 -9.42 3.97 -7.35
CA GLY A 594 -9.13 4.64 -6.07
C GLY A 594 -8.69 6.10 -6.17
N LYS A 595 -8.90 6.76 -7.31
CA LYS A 595 -8.40 8.11 -7.66
C LYS A 595 -6.88 8.21 -7.90
N THR A 596 -6.10 7.15 -7.69
CA THR A 596 -4.62 7.22 -7.63
C THR A 596 -3.90 6.17 -8.48
N ILE A 597 -4.64 5.22 -9.06
CA ILE A 597 -4.10 4.19 -9.96
C ILE A 597 -4.75 4.35 -11.33
N TYR A 598 -3.94 4.64 -12.34
CA TYR A 598 -4.39 4.77 -13.72
C TYR A 598 -4.31 3.44 -14.45
N ILE A 599 -5.41 3.07 -15.10
CA ILE A 599 -5.47 1.90 -15.96
C ILE A 599 -5.30 2.35 -17.40
N TYR A 600 -4.37 1.72 -18.12
CA TYR A 600 -4.15 1.92 -19.54
C TYR A 600 -4.35 0.62 -20.30
N ASN A 601 -4.92 0.71 -21.50
CA ASN A 601 -4.88 -0.36 -22.49
C ASN A 601 -4.14 0.21 -23.71
N ILE A 602 -2.86 -0.16 -23.85
CA ILE A 602 -1.98 0.42 -24.87
C ILE A 602 -1.99 -0.51 -26.08
N SER A 603 -2.36 0.00 -27.25
CA SER A 603 -2.20 -0.73 -28.51
C SER A 603 -0.76 -0.67 -29.01
N LEU A 604 -0.39 -1.61 -29.89
CA LEU A 604 0.94 -1.60 -30.51
C LEU A 604 1.21 -0.31 -31.28
N ALA A 605 0.19 0.23 -31.96
CA ALA A 605 0.30 1.48 -32.72
C ALA A 605 0.61 2.67 -31.80
N GLU A 606 -0.12 2.80 -30.68
CA GLU A 606 0.11 3.86 -29.70
C GLU A 606 1.48 3.70 -29.01
N ALA A 607 1.86 2.47 -28.65
CA ALA A 607 3.19 2.19 -28.11
C ALA A 607 4.28 2.65 -29.08
N ASN A 608 4.21 2.24 -30.35
CA ASN A 608 5.18 2.62 -31.38
C ASN A 608 5.17 4.12 -31.69
N GLN A 609 4.02 4.80 -31.62
CA GLN A 609 3.96 6.25 -31.76
C GLN A 609 4.79 6.95 -30.68
N VAL A 610 4.61 6.58 -29.41
CA VAL A 610 5.36 7.16 -28.29
C VAL A 610 6.84 6.75 -28.35
N ARG A 611 7.15 5.51 -28.74
CA ARG A 611 8.54 5.05 -28.94
C ARG A 611 9.30 5.90 -29.98
N ARG A 612 8.64 6.29 -31.09
CA ARG A 612 9.22 7.24 -32.05
C ARG A 612 9.58 8.57 -31.40
N THR A 613 8.68 9.12 -30.58
CA THR A 613 8.92 10.39 -29.88
C THR A 613 10.05 10.29 -28.86
N LEU A 614 10.23 9.12 -28.25
CA LEU A 614 11.31 8.85 -27.30
C LEU A 614 12.66 8.54 -27.96
N GLY A 615 12.68 8.29 -29.28
CA GLY A 615 13.89 7.90 -30.01
C GLY A 615 14.37 6.48 -29.71
N VAL A 616 13.44 5.57 -29.35
CA VAL A 616 13.72 4.17 -29.01
C VAL A 616 13.15 3.23 -30.08
N GLY A 617 13.77 2.08 -30.27
CA GLY A 617 13.50 1.10 -31.32
C GLY A 617 12.04 0.64 -31.31
N LEU A 618 11.44 0.54 -32.49
CA LEU A 618 10.03 0.17 -32.65
C LEU A 618 9.82 -1.31 -32.34
N LEU A 619 8.68 -1.61 -31.72
CA LEU A 619 8.24 -2.98 -31.51
C LEU A 619 7.73 -3.54 -32.85
N ALA A 620 8.21 -4.72 -33.21
CA ALA A 620 7.73 -5.42 -34.39
C ALA A 620 6.24 -5.75 -34.22
N ASP A 621 5.45 -5.52 -35.26
CA ASP A 621 4.12 -6.10 -35.32
C ASP A 621 4.28 -7.58 -35.65
N PRO A 622 3.80 -8.51 -34.80
CA PRO A 622 3.88 -9.94 -35.06
C PRO A 622 3.34 -10.33 -36.45
N SER A 623 2.44 -9.52 -37.03
CA SER A 623 1.87 -9.72 -38.36
C SER A 623 2.72 -9.17 -39.52
N THR A 624 3.70 -8.28 -39.29
CA THR A 624 4.48 -7.61 -40.35
C THR A 624 5.86 -8.19 -40.61
N LEU A 625 6.30 -9.19 -39.83
CA LEU A 625 7.50 -10.01 -40.14
C LEU A 625 7.38 -10.77 -41.50
N HIS A 626 6.24 -10.66 -42.18
CA HIS A 626 5.93 -11.28 -43.46
C HIS A 626 6.17 -10.41 -44.73
N ARG A 627 6.69 -9.18 -44.65
CA ARG A 627 6.73 -8.27 -45.83
C ARG A 627 8.10 -7.81 -46.35
N SER A 628 9.17 -8.53 -46.08
CA SER A 628 10.46 -8.30 -46.74
C SER A 628 11.02 -9.56 -47.40
N SER A 629 10.25 -10.16 -48.30
CA SER A 629 10.71 -10.99 -49.42
C SER A 629 9.47 -11.59 -50.08
N LEU A 630 8.88 -10.87 -51.03
CA LEU A 630 8.18 -11.44 -52.19
C LEU A 630 7.72 -10.26 -53.04
N SER A 631 8.34 -10.18 -54.22
CA SER A 631 8.07 -9.25 -55.29
C SER A 631 6.60 -9.26 -55.70
N SER A 632 6.10 -8.04 -55.95
CA SER A 632 4.97 -7.68 -56.79
C SER A 632 4.34 -8.79 -57.63
N GLU A 633 3.08 -9.12 -57.35
CA GLU A 633 2.13 -9.41 -58.41
C GLU A 633 0.74 -8.85 -58.05
N LYS A 634 0.17 -8.19 -59.05
CA LYS A 634 -1.07 -7.41 -59.03
C LYS A 634 -2.25 -8.31 -58.67
N TYR A 635 -3.14 -7.88 -57.77
CA TYR A 635 -4.58 -8.05 -58.01
C TYR A 635 -5.40 -6.87 -57.46
N SER A 636 -6.37 -6.53 -58.29
CA SER A 636 -7.22 -5.34 -58.30
C SER A 636 -8.26 -5.31 -57.17
N SER A 637 -8.47 -4.12 -56.63
CA SER A 637 -9.63 -3.71 -55.85
C SER A 637 -10.90 -3.72 -56.68
N THR A 638 -11.91 -4.51 -56.34
CA THR A 638 -13.35 -4.21 -56.50
C THR A 638 -14.21 -5.32 -55.90
N ASP A 639 -15.35 -4.92 -55.32
CA ASP A 639 -16.53 -5.70 -54.93
C ASP A 639 -16.58 -6.32 -53.52
N PHE A 640 -17.06 -5.51 -52.58
CA PHE A 640 -17.93 -5.96 -51.47
C PHE A 640 -19.36 -6.02 -52.01
N PRO A 641 -20.04 -7.18 -51.93
CA PRO A 641 -21.08 -7.29 -50.91
C PRO A 641 -21.22 -8.73 -50.37
N TYR A 642 -21.30 -8.92 -49.04
CA TYR A 642 -21.85 -10.16 -48.51
C TYR A 642 -22.77 -9.90 -47.32
N GLU A 643 -24.06 -10.13 -47.59
CA GLU A 643 -25.06 -10.55 -46.62
C GLU A 643 -24.61 -11.85 -45.95
N PHE A 644 -24.93 -11.98 -44.66
CA PHE A 644 -24.57 -13.12 -43.83
C PHE A 644 -25.49 -14.32 -44.18
N ASP A 645 -25.05 -15.20 -45.07
CA ASP A 645 -25.70 -16.49 -45.32
C ASP A 645 -25.27 -17.49 -44.22
N SER A 646 -26.20 -17.82 -43.33
CA SER A 646 -26.01 -18.73 -42.20
C SER A 646 -25.92 -20.21 -42.57
N ASN A 647 -25.98 -20.56 -43.87
CA ASN A 647 -26.04 -21.96 -44.33
C ASN A 647 -24.83 -22.44 -45.16
N LYS A 648 -23.68 -21.74 -45.10
CA LYS A 648 -22.41 -22.24 -45.67
C LYS A 648 -21.28 -22.23 -44.65
N LEU A 649 -21.33 -23.14 -43.68
CA LEU A 649 -20.16 -23.53 -42.89
C LEU A 649 -19.28 -24.48 -43.76
N PRO A 650 -17.96 -24.27 -43.85
CA PRO A 650 -17.07 -25.26 -44.45
C PRO A 650 -17.05 -26.53 -43.60
N GLN A 651 -17.16 -27.68 -44.26
CA GLN A 651 -16.95 -29.02 -43.69
C GLN A 651 -15.47 -29.24 -43.27
N GLU A 652 -14.96 -28.51 -42.28
CA GLU A 652 -13.61 -28.73 -41.72
C GLU A 652 -13.62 -29.50 -40.38
N GLN A 653 -14.80 -29.86 -39.85
CA GLN A 653 -14.93 -30.48 -38.53
C GLN A 653 -14.77 -32.02 -38.48
N SER A 654 -14.40 -32.69 -39.58
CA SER A 654 -14.40 -34.17 -39.66
C SER A 654 -13.02 -34.84 -39.65
N LEU A 655 -11.91 -34.10 -39.65
CA LEU A 655 -10.56 -34.72 -39.64
C LEU A 655 -10.06 -34.93 -38.21
N PRO A 656 -9.51 -36.10 -37.82
CA PRO A 656 -8.96 -36.30 -36.48
C PRO A 656 -7.81 -35.33 -36.17
N ILE A 657 -7.65 -34.95 -34.90
CA ILE A 657 -6.52 -34.11 -34.45
C ILE A 657 -5.26 -34.97 -34.45
N GLN A 658 -4.28 -34.60 -35.27
CA GLN A 658 -2.99 -35.29 -35.36
C GLN A 658 -2.07 -34.81 -34.22
N ILE A 659 -1.59 -35.73 -33.40
CA ILE A 659 -0.73 -35.44 -32.24
C ILE A 659 0.64 -36.10 -32.41
N ALA A 660 1.69 -35.27 -32.32
CA ALA A 660 3.06 -35.70 -32.24
C ALA A 660 3.46 -35.86 -30.77
N VAL A 661 3.90 -37.04 -30.34
CA VAL A 661 4.50 -37.23 -29.01
C VAL A 661 6.01 -37.35 -29.18
N LEU A 662 6.77 -36.41 -28.61
CA LEU A 662 8.22 -36.40 -28.72
C LEU A 662 8.84 -37.53 -27.89
N ALA A 663 9.64 -38.37 -28.54
CA ALA A 663 10.34 -39.49 -27.91
C ALA A 663 11.87 -39.36 -28.05
N ILE A 664 12.59 -39.51 -26.93
CA ILE A 664 14.05 -39.34 -26.86
C ILE A 664 14.84 -40.63 -26.56
N ASP A 665 14.24 -41.68 -25.98
CA ASP A 665 14.89 -42.99 -25.75
C ASP A 665 13.90 -44.15 -25.52
N GLN A 666 14.32 -45.41 -25.77
CA GLN A 666 13.56 -46.64 -25.41
C GLN A 666 13.53 -46.96 -23.90
N HIS A 667 13.75 -45.98 -23.01
CA HIS A 667 13.87 -46.20 -21.56
C HIS A 667 12.96 -45.38 -20.63
N ASP A 668 11.90 -44.75 -21.15
CA ASP A 668 10.82 -44.18 -20.33
C ASP A 668 9.46 -44.88 -20.55
N ALA A 669 9.49 -46.23 -20.60
CA ALA A 669 8.29 -47.05 -20.87
C ALA A 669 7.07 -46.64 -20.02
N LYS A 670 7.28 -46.25 -18.75
CA LYS A 670 6.20 -45.93 -17.81
C LYS A 670 5.51 -44.58 -18.07
N GLU A 671 6.23 -43.57 -18.55
CA GLU A 671 5.65 -42.25 -18.83
C GLU A 671 4.85 -42.29 -20.14
N TYR A 672 5.41 -42.96 -21.15
CA TYR A 672 4.73 -43.25 -22.41
C TYR A 672 3.51 -44.15 -22.21
N ASP A 673 3.56 -45.13 -21.30
CA ASP A 673 2.41 -45.99 -20.96
C ASP A 673 1.24 -45.20 -20.37
N ASN A 674 1.52 -44.20 -19.52
CA ASN A 674 0.47 -43.37 -18.92
C ASN A 674 -0.16 -42.44 -19.96
N LEU A 675 0.66 -41.86 -20.86
CA LEU A 675 0.15 -41.08 -21.98
C LEU A 675 -0.67 -41.94 -22.93
N LYS A 676 -0.20 -43.14 -23.27
CA LYS A 676 -0.95 -44.09 -24.09
C LYS A 676 -2.32 -44.41 -23.49
N LYS A 677 -2.38 -44.73 -22.20
CA LYS A 677 -3.65 -44.94 -21.46
C LYS A 677 -4.56 -43.70 -21.41
N THR A 678 -4.01 -42.53 -21.66
CA THR A 678 -4.75 -41.26 -21.69
C THR A 678 -5.21 -40.89 -23.09
N LEU A 679 -4.40 -41.16 -24.11
CA LEU A 679 -4.65 -40.78 -25.50
C LEU A 679 -5.47 -41.83 -26.26
N ASP A 680 -5.20 -43.14 -26.09
CA ASP A 680 -5.90 -44.22 -26.80
C ASP A 680 -7.44 -44.16 -26.66
N PRO A 681 -8.02 -43.79 -25.50
CA PRO A 681 -9.48 -43.71 -25.36
C PRO A 681 -10.14 -42.51 -26.03
N ILE A 682 -9.37 -41.54 -26.57
CA ILE A 682 -9.91 -40.30 -27.11
C ILE A 682 -10.24 -40.50 -28.61
N PRO A 683 -11.53 -40.54 -29.01
CA PRO A 683 -11.92 -41.03 -30.33
C PRO A 683 -11.59 -40.08 -31.50
N PHE A 684 -11.32 -38.80 -31.21
CA PHE A 684 -11.10 -37.76 -32.22
C PHE A 684 -9.61 -37.40 -32.41
N ILE A 685 -8.70 -38.14 -31.81
CA ILE A 685 -7.26 -37.91 -31.96
C ILE A 685 -6.59 -39.11 -32.65
N VAL A 686 -5.57 -38.82 -33.43
CA VAL A 686 -4.62 -39.80 -33.95
C VAL A 686 -3.25 -39.34 -33.48
N TRP A 687 -2.50 -40.22 -32.82
CA TRP A 687 -1.24 -39.83 -32.20
C TRP A 687 -0.11 -40.77 -32.63
N ASN A 688 1.08 -40.21 -32.83
CA ASN A 688 2.27 -40.95 -33.22
C ASN A 688 3.49 -40.48 -32.43
N PHE A 689 4.41 -41.39 -32.12
CA PHE A 689 5.73 -40.99 -31.65
C PHE A 689 6.54 -40.37 -32.79
N LEU A 690 7.30 -39.32 -32.45
CA LEU A 690 8.31 -38.73 -33.33
C LEU A 690 9.65 -38.82 -32.61
N SER A 691 10.65 -39.35 -33.33
CA SER A 691 12.04 -39.19 -32.90
C SER A 691 12.50 -37.74 -33.13
N THR A 692 13.57 -37.34 -32.47
CA THR A 692 14.18 -36.02 -32.70
C THR A 692 14.69 -35.87 -34.14
N GLU A 693 15.19 -36.94 -34.76
CA GLU A 693 15.61 -36.96 -36.17
C GLU A 693 14.44 -36.68 -37.13
N GLU A 694 13.26 -37.25 -36.86
CA GLU A 694 12.05 -36.98 -37.66
C GLU A 694 11.59 -35.53 -37.52
N ILE A 695 11.69 -34.95 -36.31
CA ILE A 695 11.41 -33.53 -36.09
C ILE A 695 12.40 -32.64 -36.84
N GLN A 696 13.70 -32.96 -36.78
CA GLN A 696 14.75 -32.24 -37.51
C GLN A 696 14.57 -32.30 -39.03
N ASN A 697 13.86 -33.32 -39.53
CA ASN A 697 13.53 -33.50 -40.95
C ASN A 697 12.14 -32.92 -41.32
N GLY A 698 11.50 -32.17 -40.42
CA GLY A 698 10.29 -31.40 -40.72
C GLY A 698 8.97 -32.16 -40.59
N ARG A 699 8.98 -33.39 -40.04
CA ARG A 699 7.77 -34.23 -39.92
C ARG A 699 6.69 -33.64 -39.01
N LEU A 700 6.98 -32.57 -38.25
CA LEU A 700 5.98 -31.85 -37.44
C LEU A 700 4.90 -31.16 -38.28
N ALA A 701 5.14 -30.89 -39.56
CA ALA A 701 4.16 -30.24 -40.44
C ALA A 701 2.85 -31.03 -40.61
N ASP A 702 2.89 -32.35 -40.40
CA ASP A 702 1.72 -33.23 -40.53
C ASP A 702 0.82 -33.26 -39.28
N PHE A 703 1.23 -32.57 -38.21
CA PHE A 703 0.58 -32.63 -36.90
C PHE A 703 -0.12 -31.32 -36.53
N ASN A 704 -1.09 -31.39 -35.62
CA ASN A 704 -1.76 -30.21 -35.07
C ASN A 704 -1.18 -29.80 -33.72
N VAL A 705 -0.75 -30.77 -32.91
CA VAL A 705 -0.22 -30.55 -31.56
C VAL A 705 1.02 -31.41 -31.34
N VAL A 706 2.06 -30.84 -30.73
CA VAL A 706 3.20 -31.59 -30.19
C VAL A 706 3.09 -31.68 -28.67
N ILE A 707 3.20 -32.89 -28.13
CA ILE A 707 3.26 -33.18 -26.70
C ILE A 707 4.69 -33.57 -26.35
N VAL A 708 5.30 -32.83 -25.41
CA VAL A 708 6.60 -33.16 -24.81
C VAL A 708 6.35 -33.69 -23.39
N PRO A 709 6.64 -34.98 -23.14
CA PRO A 709 6.27 -35.62 -21.89
C PRO A 709 7.28 -35.34 -20.75
N GLY A 710 7.15 -36.10 -19.67
CA GLY A 710 8.08 -36.10 -18.53
C GLY A 710 9.52 -36.51 -18.89
N GLY A 711 10.37 -36.67 -17.88
CA GLY A 711 11.79 -37.04 -18.05
C GLY A 711 12.77 -35.92 -17.71
N LYS A 712 13.77 -35.68 -18.56
CA LYS A 712 14.82 -34.66 -18.34
C LYS A 712 14.79 -33.58 -19.42
N GLY A 713 14.35 -32.37 -19.05
CA GLY A 713 14.20 -31.23 -19.99
C GLY A 713 15.45 -30.92 -20.81
N ALA A 714 16.63 -30.91 -20.16
CA ALA A 714 17.91 -30.67 -20.83
C ALA A 714 18.25 -31.74 -21.89
N ARG A 715 17.80 -33.00 -21.70
CA ARG A 715 18.03 -34.10 -22.64
C ARG A 715 17.18 -33.95 -23.90
N TYR A 716 15.94 -33.46 -23.77
CA TYR A 716 15.13 -33.09 -24.94
C TYR A 716 15.82 -32.02 -25.77
N ALA A 717 16.34 -30.98 -25.11
CA ALA A 717 17.05 -29.90 -25.79
C ALA A 717 18.35 -30.36 -26.45
N GLU A 718 19.10 -31.25 -25.80
CA GLU A 718 20.33 -31.85 -26.32
C GLU A 718 20.05 -32.68 -27.58
N GLN A 719 19.06 -33.57 -27.55
CA GLN A 719 18.76 -34.45 -28.68
C GLN A 719 18.01 -33.78 -29.83
N LEU A 720 17.21 -32.74 -29.55
CA LEU A 720 16.60 -31.94 -30.63
C LEU A 720 17.67 -31.20 -31.43
N GLU A 721 18.79 -30.84 -30.79
CA GLU A 721 19.79 -29.93 -31.32
C GLU A 721 19.15 -28.59 -31.76
N GLU A 722 19.95 -27.67 -32.31
CA GLU A 722 19.41 -26.38 -32.76
C GLU A 722 18.41 -26.52 -33.91
N LYS A 723 18.64 -27.50 -34.81
CA LYS A 723 17.75 -27.75 -35.96
C LYS A 723 16.36 -28.22 -35.52
N GLY A 724 16.28 -29.15 -34.56
CA GLY A 724 15.00 -29.66 -34.06
C GLY A 724 14.29 -28.65 -33.18
N LYS A 725 15.02 -27.87 -32.36
CA LYS A 725 14.43 -26.74 -31.62
C LYS A 725 13.79 -25.75 -32.58
N GLN A 726 14.50 -25.34 -33.63
CA GLN A 726 13.96 -24.42 -34.63
C GLN A 726 12.72 -24.98 -35.33
N ALA A 727 12.71 -26.28 -35.67
CA ALA A 727 11.53 -26.93 -36.24
C ALA A 727 10.31 -26.88 -35.31
N VAL A 728 10.50 -27.10 -34.00
CA VAL A 728 9.44 -26.95 -33.00
C VAL A 728 8.97 -25.49 -32.89
N LEU A 729 9.90 -24.53 -32.87
CA LEU A 729 9.57 -23.10 -32.82
C LEU A 729 8.75 -22.67 -34.04
N ASP A 730 9.16 -23.06 -35.24
CA ASP A 730 8.49 -22.72 -36.50
C ASP A 730 7.10 -23.37 -36.58
N PHE A 731 6.98 -24.62 -36.12
CA PHE A 731 5.71 -25.33 -36.00
C PHE A 731 4.71 -24.58 -35.12
N ILE A 732 5.13 -24.18 -33.91
CA ILE A 732 4.25 -23.45 -32.99
C ILE A 732 3.94 -22.06 -33.57
N LYS A 733 4.96 -21.35 -34.06
CA LYS A 733 4.84 -19.99 -34.60
C LYS A 733 3.85 -19.92 -35.77
N SER A 734 3.81 -20.95 -36.62
CA SER A 734 2.89 -21.09 -37.76
C SER A 734 1.47 -21.52 -37.37
N GLY A 735 1.21 -21.89 -36.12
CA GLY A 735 -0.14 -22.15 -35.61
C GLY A 735 -0.31 -23.49 -34.89
N GLY A 736 0.72 -24.34 -34.85
CA GLY A 736 0.73 -25.61 -34.12
C GLY A 736 0.57 -25.43 -32.60
N GLY A 737 -0.02 -26.42 -31.95
CA GLY A 737 -0.16 -26.47 -30.49
C GLY A 737 1.04 -27.11 -29.80
N TYR A 738 1.41 -26.64 -28.61
CA TYR A 738 2.43 -27.24 -27.76
C TYR A 738 1.86 -27.59 -26.39
N ILE A 739 2.09 -28.83 -25.95
CA ILE A 739 1.78 -29.29 -24.59
C ILE A 739 3.05 -29.81 -23.93
N GLY A 740 3.51 -29.15 -22.87
CA GLY A 740 4.68 -29.59 -22.10
C GLY A 740 4.27 -30.14 -20.74
N ILE A 741 4.70 -31.35 -20.39
CA ILE A 741 4.43 -31.97 -19.08
C ILE A 741 5.74 -32.14 -18.33
N CYS A 742 5.85 -31.63 -17.10
CA CYS A 742 7.02 -31.75 -16.23
C CYS A 742 8.34 -31.32 -16.93
N ALA A 743 9.09 -32.26 -17.52
CA ALA A 743 10.28 -31.97 -18.33
C ALA A 743 9.98 -31.14 -19.58
N GLY A 744 8.86 -31.42 -20.28
CA GLY A 744 8.38 -30.56 -21.36
C GLY A 744 8.01 -29.16 -20.88
N ALA A 745 7.50 -29.02 -19.66
CA ALA A 745 7.24 -27.72 -19.06
C ALA A 745 8.54 -26.94 -18.81
N TYR A 746 9.62 -27.60 -18.36
CA TYR A 746 10.95 -26.99 -18.27
C TYR A 746 11.49 -26.57 -19.65
N LEU A 747 11.33 -27.41 -20.67
CA LEU A 747 11.77 -27.12 -22.05
C LEU A 747 11.07 -25.88 -22.62
N ALA A 748 9.82 -25.63 -22.28
CA ALA A 748 9.07 -24.49 -22.78
C ALA A 748 9.44 -23.13 -22.15
N THR A 749 9.90 -23.14 -20.90
CA THR A 749 10.15 -21.93 -20.10
C THR A 749 11.31 -21.08 -20.63
N ASP A 750 11.46 -19.85 -20.13
CA ASP A 750 12.40 -18.84 -20.62
C ASP A 750 13.69 -18.71 -19.78
N ARG A 751 13.99 -19.69 -18.91
CA ARG A 751 15.09 -19.57 -17.91
C ARG A 751 16.40 -20.27 -18.29
N TYR A 752 16.37 -21.29 -19.14
CA TYR A 752 17.56 -22.08 -19.45
C TYR A 752 18.07 -21.75 -20.85
N GLU A 753 19.39 -21.62 -21.04
CA GLU A 753 19.97 -21.41 -22.38
C GLU A 753 19.58 -22.53 -23.36
N TRP A 754 19.30 -23.74 -22.87
CA TRP A 754 18.87 -24.88 -23.67
C TRP A 754 17.35 -24.92 -23.93
N SER A 755 16.55 -24.11 -23.23
CA SER A 755 15.09 -24.11 -23.38
C SER A 755 14.61 -23.43 -24.66
N LEU A 756 13.36 -23.67 -25.05
CA LEU A 756 12.74 -23.10 -26.24
C LEU A 756 12.33 -21.63 -26.05
N GLY A 757 12.10 -21.17 -24.81
CA GLY A 757 11.65 -19.80 -24.55
C GLY A 757 10.33 -19.46 -25.22
N ILE A 758 9.34 -20.38 -25.18
CA ILE A 758 8.04 -20.23 -25.87
C ILE A 758 6.90 -19.79 -24.95
N ILE A 759 7.16 -19.67 -23.64
CA ILE A 759 6.21 -19.15 -22.67
C ILE A 759 6.92 -18.28 -21.64
N ASN A 760 6.31 -17.14 -21.29
CA ASN A 760 6.88 -16.10 -20.42
C ASN A 760 6.93 -16.48 -18.93
N ALA A 761 7.45 -17.67 -18.63
CA ALA A 761 7.56 -18.22 -17.31
C ALA A 761 9.01 -18.63 -17.03
N LYS A 762 9.48 -18.37 -15.81
CA LYS A 762 10.75 -18.85 -15.29
C LYS A 762 10.50 -19.85 -14.17
N THR A 763 11.43 -20.77 -14.01
CA THR A 763 11.34 -21.85 -13.03
C THR A 763 12.25 -21.56 -11.85
N MET A 764 11.94 -22.03 -10.64
CA MET A 764 12.88 -21.94 -9.51
C MET A 764 14.02 -22.95 -9.70
N THR A 765 15.27 -22.49 -9.75
CA THR A 765 16.45 -23.30 -10.11
C THR A 765 17.70 -22.87 -9.33
N GLY A 766 18.72 -23.74 -9.32
CA GLY A 766 20.02 -23.46 -8.71
C GLY A 766 20.27 -24.22 -7.42
N LYS A 767 21.45 -24.00 -6.84
CA LYS A 767 21.82 -24.55 -5.54
C LYS A 767 21.66 -23.50 -4.44
N VAL A 768 21.03 -23.87 -3.33
CA VAL A 768 20.76 -22.99 -2.18
C VAL A 768 21.35 -23.64 -0.93
N GLU A 769 21.90 -22.83 -0.03
CA GLU A 769 22.38 -23.31 1.26
C GLU A 769 21.19 -23.52 2.21
N SER A 770 21.04 -24.73 2.74
CA SER A 770 19.98 -25.14 3.67
C SER A 770 20.58 -25.45 5.03
N SER A 771 20.01 -24.89 6.10
CA SER A 771 20.46 -25.09 7.48
C SER A 771 20.33 -26.56 7.88
N GLY A 772 21.47 -27.26 7.95
CA GLY A 772 21.54 -28.67 8.31
C GLY A 772 21.79 -29.63 7.14
N ASP A 773 21.53 -29.21 5.89
CA ASP A 773 21.69 -30.06 4.69
C ASP A 773 22.80 -29.59 3.74
N GLY A 774 23.41 -28.43 4.01
CA GLY A 774 24.42 -27.84 3.15
C GLY A 774 23.84 -27.33 1.82
N LEU A 775 24.59 -27.48 0.73
CA LEU A 775 24.24 -26.92 -0.57
C LEU A 775 23.29 -27.86 -1.34
N ILE A 776 22.00 -27.57 -1.35
CA ILE A 776 20.94 -28.40 -1.97
C ILE A 776 20.56 -27.91 -3.36
N ASN A 777 20.08 -28.79 -4.23
CA ASN A 777 19.44 -28.37 -5.49
C ASN A 777 17.96 -28.03 -5.24
N ILE A 778 17.57 -26.79 -5.49
CA ILE A 778 16.22 -26.31 -5.14
C ILE A 778 15.10 -27.00 -5.94
N THR A 779 15.41 -27.64 -7.07
CA THR A 779 14.44 -28.42 -7.86
C THR A 779 14.19 -29.83 -7.32
N ALA A 780 15.06 -30.35 -6.45
CA ALA A 780 14.93 -31.68 -5.88
C ALA A 780 13.93 -31.69 -4.71
N ARG A 781 12.63 -31.59 -5.03
CA ARG A 781 11.52 -31.54 -4.05
C ARG A 781 10.95 -32.89 -3.66
N GLY A 782 11.37 -33.96 -4.33
CA GLY A 782 10.70 -35.24 -4.27
C GLY A 782 9.41 -35.27 -5.10
N GLY A 783 8.54 -36.23 -4.79
CA GLY A 783 7.29 -36.42 -5.53
C GLY A 783 6.21 -37.05 -4.65
N GLY A 784 4.95 -36.77 -4.99
CA GLY A 784 3.81 -37.13 -4.15
C GLY A 784 2.49 -36.70 -4.76
N LYS A 785 1.44 -36.79 -3.95
CA LYS A 785 0.10 -36.29 -4.28
C LYS A 785 0.06 -34.80 -3.91
N ALA A 786 -0.24 -33.95 -4.87
CA ALA A 786 -0.42 -32.52 -4.68
C ALA A 786 -1.87 -32.14 -5.01
N GLU A 787 -2.38 -31.09 -4.38
CA GLU A 787 -3.69 -30.53 -4.63
C GLU A 787 -3.56 -29.29 -5.51
N ILE A 788 -4.37 -29.20 -6.55
CA ILE A 788 -4.49 -28.03 -7.41
C ILE A 788 -5.93 -27.51 -7.45
N GLU A 789 -6.07 -26.21 -7.67
CA GLU A 789 -7.35 -25.54 -7.86
C GLU A 789 -7.37 -24.82 -9.21
N LEU A 790 -8.44 -24.99 -9.98
CA LEU A 790 -8.65 -24.31 -11.25
C LEU A 790 -9.01 -22.84 -11.05
N THR A 791 -8.32 -21.96 -11.78
CA THR A 791 -8.67 -20.53 -11.89
C THR A 791 -9.92 -20.34 -12.76
N PRO A 792 -10.53 -19.14 -12.82
CA PRO A 792 -11.59 -18.86 -13.78
C PRO A 792 -11.20 -19.21 -15.23
N ALA A 793 -10.00 -18.81 -15.67
CA ALA A 793 -9.47 -19.17 -16.99
C ALA A 793 -9.31 -20.69 -17.16
N GLY A 794 -8.85 -21.39 -16.12
CA GLY A 794 -8.77 -22.86 -16.13
C GLY A 794 -10.13 -23.54 -16.27
N LYS A 795 -11.18 -23.01 -15.64
CA LYS A 795 -12.54 -23.54 -15.77
C LYS A 795 -13.09 -23.38 -17.19
N GLU A 796 -12.74 -22.30 -17.88
CA GLU A 796 -13.10 -22.12 -19.30
C GLU A 796 -12.39 -23.13 -20.21
N VAL A 797 -11.10 -23.39 -19.95
CA VAL A 797 -10.28 -24.32 -20.74
C VAL A 797 -10.68 -25.77 -20.48
N PHE A 798 -10.75 -26.18 -19.21
CA PHE A 798 -10.94 -27.58 -18.81
C PHE A 798 -12.41 -27.97 -18.61
N LYS A 799 -13.36 -27.01 -18.64
CA LYS A 799 -14.81 -27.26 -18.52
C LYS A 799 -15.25 -28.15 -17.33
N LEU A 800 -14.38 -28.30 -16.32
CA LEU A 800 -14.62 -29.02 -15.07
C LEU A 800 -15.15 -28.04 -14.01
N THR A 801 -16.12 -28.48 -13.21
CA THR A 801 -16.65 -27.74 -12.05
C THR A 801 -15.86 -28.12 -10.79
N PRO A 802 -15.43 -27.19 -9.91
CA PRO A 802 -14.32 -27.47 -8.98
C PRO A 802 -14.72 -28.14 -7.65
N GLN A 803 -13.93 -29.14 -7.25
CA GLN A 803 -13.31 -29.23 -5.92
C GLN A 803 -11.78 -29.29 -6.12
N LEU A 804 -11.00 -29.18 -5.04
CA LEU A 804 -9.56 -29.46 -5.05
C LEU A 804 -9.28 -30.73 -5.88
N ILE A 805 -8.41 -30.62 -6.87
CA ILE A 805 -8.04 -31.73 -7.75
C ILE A 805 -6.72 -32.29 -7.25
N SER A 806 -6.75 -33.54 -6.84
CA SER A 806 -5.53 -34.27 -6.53
C SER A 806 -4.80 -34.69 -7.80
N ILE A 807 -3.52 -34.33 -7.92
CA ILE A 807 -2.67 -34.63 -9.08
C ILE A 807 -1.28 -35.13 -8.66
N ARG A 808 -0.63 -35.91 -9.52
CA ARG A 808 0.74 -36.38 -9.26
C ARG A 808 1.72 -35.25 -9.51
N TYR A 809 2.56 -34.95 -8.52
CA TYR A 809 3.73 -34.10 -8.68
C TYR A 809 5.00 -34.95 -8.52
N ALA A 810 5.98 -34.76 -9.41
CA ALA A 810 7.23 -35.50 -9.38
C ALA A 810 8.41 -34.64 -9.90
N GLY A 811 8.71 -33.56 -9.20
CA GLY A 811 9.84 -32.67 -9.55
C GLY A 811 9.58 -31.72 -10.70
N GLY A 812 8.31 -31.45 -11.03
CA GLY A 812 7.93 -30.45 -12.03
C GLY A 812 8.32 -29.01 -11.64
N PRO A 813 8.39 -28.09 -12.61
CA PRO A 813 8.83 -26.72 -12.36
C PRO A 813 7.90 -25.95 -11.41
N ILE A 814 8.47 -25.24 -10.44
CA ILE A 814 7.76 -24.18 -9.72
C ILE A 814 7.86 -22.91 -10.56
N LEU A 815 6.73 -22.45 -11.08
CA LEU A 815 6.64 -21.41 -12.09
C LEU A 815 6.47 -20.02 -11.46
N SER A 816 7.02 -19.01 -12.12
CA SER A 816 6.81 -17.59 -11.84
C SER A 816 6.98 -16.78 -13.14
N PRO A 817 6.49 -15.54 -13.25
CA PRO A 817 6.71 -14.73 -14.45
C PRO A 817 8.19 -14.57 -14.78
N ALA A 818 8.58 -14.84 -16.03
CA ALA A 818 9.96 -14.63 -16.47
C ALA A 818 10.28 -13.14 -16.52
N GLY A 819 9.30 -12.32 -16.92
CA GLY A 819 9.51 -10.90 -17.17
C GLY A 819 10.11 -10.64 -18.55
N SER A 820 10.03 -11.61 -19.46
CA SER A 820 10.35 -11.41 -20.87
C SER A 820 9.25 -10.56 -21.51
N TYR A 821 9.59 -9.62 -22.37
CA TYR A 821 8.58 -8.78 -23.05
C TYR A 821 8.40 -9.16 -24.52
N ASP A 822 9.25 -10.06 -25.04
CA ASP A 822 9.12 -10.61 -26.39
C ASP A 822 8.06 -11.72 -26.46
N LEU A 823 7.60 -12.18 -25.29
CA LEU A 823 6.58 -13.20 -25.14
C LEU A 823 5.33 -12.62 -24.47
N PRO A 824 4.12 -12.96 -24.95
CA PRO A 824 2.90 -12.62 -24.25
C PRO A 824 2.91 -13.29 -22.87
N LEU A 825 2.48 -12.54 -21.86
CA LEU A 825 2.34 -13.10 -20.51
C LEU A 825 1.30 -14.23 -20.55
N TYR A 826 1.52 -15.23 -19.70
CA TYR A 826 0.67 -16.41 -19.64
C TYR A 826 -0.56 -16.18 -18.75
N SER A 827 -1.59 -16.97 -19.00
CA SER A 827 -2.73 -17.18 -18.10
C SER A 827 -2.45 -18.37 -17.20
N VAL A 828 -2.72 -18.22 -15.90
CA VAL A 828 -2.69 -19.35 -14.96
C VAL A 828 -4.01 -20.10 -15.05
N LEU A 829 -3.96 -21.39 -15.37
CA LEU A 829 -5.14 -22.25 -15.46
C LEU A 829 -5.39 -23.04 -14.17
N ALA A 830 -4.33 -23.38 -13.44
CA ALA A 830 -4.45 -24.03 -12.12
C ALA A 830 -3.33 -23.59 -11.19
N ARG A 831 -3.60 -23.52 -9.88
CA ARG A 831 -2.62 -23.22 -8.82
C ARG A 831 -2.49 -24.38 -7.86
N TYR A 832 -1.31 -24.58 -7.29
CA TYR A 832 -1.13 -25.49 -6.16
C TYR A 832 -1.85 -24.95 -4.90
N ARG A 833 -2.39 -25.88 -4.11
CA ARG A 833 -3.03 -25.66 -2.78
C ARG A 833 -2.45 -26.55 -1.70
N SER A 834 -1.39 -27.26 -2.04
CA SER A 834 -0.59 -28.10 -1.15
C SER A 834 0.87 -27.89 -1.48
N GLU A 835 1.74 -28.27 -0.57
CA GLU A 835 3.18 -28.15 -0.75
C GLU A 835 3.88 -29.50 -0.62
N ILE A 836 4.83 -29.75 -1.54
CA ILE A 836 5.77 -30.87 -1.49
C ILE A 836 7.18 -30.28 -1.43
N TRP A 837 7.94 -30.72 -0.44
CA TRP A 837 9.31 -30.27 -0.19
C TRP A 837 10.12 -31.41 0.43
N ALA A 838 11.43 -31.40 0.18
CA ALA A 838 12.41 -32.32 0.75
C ALA A 838 13.36 -31.62 1.73
N PHE A 839 13.50 -30.29 1.63
CA PHE A 839 14.39 -29.47 2.46
C PHE A 839 13.68 -28.21 2.99
N GLU A 840 14.05 -27.69 4.17
CA GLU A 840 13.33 -26.56 4.79
C GLU A 840 13.35 -25.28 3.93
N ALA A 841 14.44 -25.04 3.19
CA ALA A 841 14.56 -23.91 2.26
C ALA A 841 13.51 -23.92 1.13
N GLN A 842 12.83 -25.04 0.90
CA GLN A 842 11.78 -25.20 -0.10
C GLN A 842 10.37 -24.90 0.44
N ARG A 843 10.21 -24.67 1.75
CA ARG A 843 8.91 -24.47 2.38
C ARG A 843 8.33 -23.08 2.10
N GLY A 844 7.02 -22.99 1.87
CA GLY A 844 6.28 -21.78 1.54
C GLY A 844 6.47 -21.26 0.11
N THR A 845 6.92 -22.11 -0.82
CA THR A 845 7.24 -21.68 -2.20
C THR A 845 6.44 -22.41 -3.28
N MET A 846 5.77 -23.52 -2.95
CA MET A 846 4.88 -24.23 -3.89
C MET A 846 3.42 -23.84 -3.70
N ASP A 847 2.95 -23.64 -2.45
CA ASP A 847 1.54 -23.31 -2.20
C ASP A 847 1.15 -21.95 -2.80
N GLY A 848 0.14 -21.95 -3.67
CA GLY A 848 -0.30 -20.80 -4.45
C GLY A 848 0.43 -20.59 -5.79
N SER A 849 1.55 -21.28 -6.04
CA SER A 849 2.28 -21.13 -7.31
C SER A 849 1.49 -21.72 -8.48
N PRO A 850 1.70 -21.23 -9.72
CA PRO A 850 1.07 -21.80 -10.90
C PRO A 850 1.45 -23.28 -11.09
N ALA A 851 0.44 -24.13 -11.24
CA ALA A 851 0.59 -25.55 -11.55
C ALA A 851 0.40 -25.81 -13.05
N VAL A 852 -0.53 -25.09 -13.68
CA VAL A 852 -0.80 -25.17 -15.13
C VAL A 852 -0.93 -23.77 -15.68
N ILE A 853 -0.20 -23.46 -16.75
CA ILE A 853 -0.24 -22.15 -17.40
C ILE A 853 -0.38 -22.29 -18.91
N ALA A 854 -0.95 -21.28 -19.56
CA ALA A 854 -1.12 -21.25 -21.01
C ALA A 854 -0.85 -19.87 -21.59
N SER A 855 -0.29 -19.81 -22.79
CA SER A 855 -0.04 -18.57 -23.54
C SER A 855 -0.11 -18.84 -25.04
N ASN A 856 0.19 -17.82 -25.85
CA ASN A 856 0.38 -17.98 -27.30
C ASN A 856 1.86 -17.79 -27.65
N TYR A 857 2.32 -18.44 -28.70
CA TYR A 857 3.63 -18.18 -29.31
C TYR A 857 3.47 -18.09 -30.83
N GLY A 858 3.71 -16.91 -31.40
CA GLY A 858 3.25 -16.61 -32.76
C GLY A 858 1.74 -16.84 -32.89
N SER A 859 1.34 -17.65 -33.88
CA SER A 859 -0.06 -18.06 -34.04
C SER A 859 -0.42 -19.29 -33.20
N GLY A 860 0.53 -19.98 -32.58
CA GLY A 860 0.33 -21.24 -31.86
C GLY A 860 -0.17 -21.07 -30.42
N LYS A 861 -0.69 -22.16 -29.87
CA LYS A 861 -1.22 -22.26 -28.51
C LYS A 861 -0.28 -23.11 -27.66
N VAL A 862 0.23 -22.55 -26.56
CA VAL A 862 1.19 -23.22 -25.67
C VAL A 862 0.54 -23.43 -24.31
N ILE A 863 0.49 -24.67 -23.84
CA ILE A 863 0.03 -25.01 -22.48
C ILE A 863 1.07 -25.90 -21.82
N ILE A 864 1.41 -25.62 -20.56
CA ILE A 864 2.35 -26.43 -19.81
C ILE A 864 1.79 -26.85 -18.45
N PHE A 865 2.07 -28.09 -18.10
CA PHE A 865 1.74 -28.72 -16.83
C PHE A 865 3.02 -28.91 -16.02
N SER A 866 3.12 -28.23 -14.88
CA SER A 866 4.10 -28.57 -13.85
C SER A 866 3.87 -29.98 -13.28
N PRO A 867 2.63 -30.37 -12.90
CA PRO A 867 2.35 -31.73 -12.44
C PRO A 867 2.10 -32.69 -13.62
N HIS A 868 1.83 -33.96 -13.32
CA HIS A 868 1.58 -35.03 -14.28
C HIS A 868 0.07 -35.35 -14.39
N PRO A 869 -0.68 -34.77 -15.35
CA PRO A 869 -2.11 -35.06 -15.53
C PRO A 869 -2.41 -36.48 -16.05
N GLU A 870 -1.44 -37.15 -16.65
CA GLU A 870 -1.55 -38.45 -17.30
C GLU A 870 -1.57 -39.64 -16.32
N VAL A 871 -1.14 -39.42 -15.08
CA VAL A 871 -0.90 -40.51 -14.11
C VAL A 871 -2.19 -41.02 -13.48
N TYR A 872 -3.06 -40.14 -13.01
CA TYR A 872 -4.31 -40.53 -12.34
C TYR A 872 -5.49 -40.51 -13.31
N PRO A 873 -6.36 -41.54 -13.32
CA PRO A 873 -7.54 -41.59 -14.20
C PRO A 873 -8.42 -40.34 -14.14
N GLU A 874 -8.62 -39.78 -12.94
CA GLU A 874 -9.44 -38.61 -12.69
C GLU A 874 -8.85 -37.30 -13.26
N THR A 875 -7.54 -37.24 -13.49
CA THR A 875 -6.87 -36.05 -14.06
C THR A 875 -6.66 -36.12 -15.56
N ARG A 876 -6.94 -37.27 -16.20
CA ARG A 876 -6.76 -37.47 -17.64
C ARG A 876 -7.60 -36.55 -18.51
N GLY A 877 -8.78 -36.14 -18.02
CA GLY A 877 -9.65 -35.17 -18.71
C GLY A 877 -8.94 -33.84 -18.98
N LEU A 878 -8.08 -33.39 -18.05
CA LEU A 878 -7.31 -32.15 -18.21
C LEU A 878 -6.42 -32.16 -19.46
N LEU A 879 -5.84 -33.32 -19.79
CA LEU A 879 -4.99 -33.45 -20.98
C LEU A 879 -5.83 -33.47 -22.26
N SER A 880 -7.01 -34.09 -22.24
CA SER A 880 -7.93 -34.09 -23.39
C SER A 880 -8.40 -32.67 -23.74
N ASP A 881 -8.82 -31.91 -22.73
CA ASP A 881 -9.24 -30.52 -22.91
C ASP A 881 -8.08 -29.61 -23.33
N ALA A 882 -6.89 -29.84 -22.80
CA ALA A 882 -5.67 -29.15 -23.24
C ALA A 882 -5.36 -29.38 -24.72
N ILE A 883 -5.55 -30.61 -25.23
CA ILE A 883 -5.37 -30.96 -26.64
C ILE A 883 -6.37 -30.19 -27.51
N LEU A 884 -7.65 -30.19 -27.14
CA LEU A 884 -8.69 -29.46 -27.88
C LEU A 884 -8.38 -27.96 -27.95
N TRP A 885 -7.97 -27.39 -26.81
CA TRP A 885 -7.60 -25.99 -26.71
C TRP A 885 -6.35 -25.67 -27.55
N ALA A 886 -5.30 -26.49 -27.46
CA ALA A 886 -4.05 -26.30 -28.20
C ALA A 886 -4.25 -26.46 -29.72
N ALA A 887 -5.13 -27.36 -30.14
CA ALA A 887 -5.51 -27.54 -31.55
C ALA A 887 -6.49 -26.48 -32.07
N LYS A 888 -6.92 -25.52 -31.24
CA LYS A 888 -7.92 -24.49 -31.55
C LYS A 888 -9.27 -25.06 -32.02
N ARG A 889 -9.66 -26.24 -31.51
CA ARG A 889 -10.91 -26.90 -31.88
C ARG A 889 -11.97 -26.73 -30.80
N LYS A 890 -13.23 -26.60 -31.21
CA LYS A 890 -14.38 -26.65 -30.30
C LYS A 890 -14.77 -28.12 -30.09
N PRO A 891 -15.19 -28.54 -28.88
CA PRO A 891 -15.75 -29.88 -28.71
C PRO A 891 -17.03 -29.99 -29.52
N THR A 892 -17.13 -30.98 -30.39
CA THR A 892 -18.40 -31.44 -30.97
C THR A 892 -19.25 -32.06 -29.85
N GLN A 893 -20.53 -31.68 -29.77
CA GLN A 893 -21.50 -32.33 -28.88
C GLN A 893 -21.75 -33.78 -29.28
#